data_AF-A0A8J8JH43-F1
#
_entry.id   AF-A0A8J8JH43-F1
#
_cell.length_a   1.000
_cell.length_b   1.000
_cell.length_c   1.000
_cell.angle_alpha   90.00
_cell.angle_beta   90.00
_cell.angle_gamma   90.00
#
_symmetry.space_group_name_H-M   'P 1'
#
loop_
_entity.id
_entity.type
_entity.pdbx_description
1 polymer ?
#
loop_
_entity_poly.entity_id
_entity_poly.type
_entity_poly.pdbx_seq_one_letter_code
_entity_poly.pdbx_strand_id
1 'polypeptide(L)'
;MRKRAYIINSTVILLIIPLMLLLATYEDVSSQIIFAQSERMQVERTYRVVSYVELDLQRALEISGKRALVTVVDYIASTGDFLDPQDSPANVTIRDLVLFKEASGISQSYVDKIMKDQTLKKWLINVSTELKKQGYTMEISNTPLTDLQTMSDRELRDFLINNVDITVAPLDSFRIVIRTRLKNVKIYDTANNVVYEGSIPRQGYVYSIISIQDLEDPMFSALTNGRYFRSIQPCNYTYPELIDRPVKVLYGNGNSDRDHVAGIYKSSPDLDYIFFGSTYPNADAHAYVLKSGSPPDDTPFLNGTVFQPGGDLVDPTSVIKNDDFGVLVFGDTSSSNWCDASYRWRVNITIPQTPWGSLVLLKVPTSMFPGIYSTEDNASLVIYSGDGSCNQVDFWIEYWGSTYAWIWIKSTGTSYSIYFTDDPNKATSGYNAGQMFWLIDTFDGSAGSSPNPGLWENPGGAYLDGNGNLVVPAGVEKLVLQTLDALTGNFFVRFRMAPERAVRDFDAGVQVASSTDSREGYLQVTVNYPSNVQDVQIPVYLDSTTAQMILHNDLSQAQIEVYSDPQMTSPLPFWIEYWNDNGALIWIRGDLPGTFYIKYNTGTYRRGDGDAVFPFFDDFNETLSKWTIDPYDQGAKASIDTTGNGTVTIDGGNSVFAMRNKQPLNIRYDFGVRFRMKPNFQKNKDWDAGIGLWDGWIRYVGEDWDGEYYIAEQLFTDDIPQDDPMAIHWAEWGYDGTWWIESWWYDNDDLDSGQVSNRDYEYHTYEVREVYNTSASFTDFTRGITNNYGETYKTLYSYLNYIFLVIDSENKNRGATYDWIFVRKLIDDDELSYDITNHPITYDLQFIDDTSATNEDHGGDFLGILQNWGDSVVSTPIAPVYSSYVYRYEVNFTPSNGNVELSFARISSTDSIDRVGTSVSGYPTDNIKIGIVIDNQNNNAYFDWIIIGLGSYQSVKPAQIISSSVETAPETTATYTARAYNLQPFLECVMDMRYFGTYSGWSFFERLENSDDNHASYFRLAMEMQDELGIKYGDEYYPIGLVSFMVPYRTYDEKLYNLFANLQKNPEEGVSSVDYNFLNYYFNGGTSITGQGYRIWGISYAYPDDMNTVLGNPLEVPFFMDYETATAIFGAEGANDLLKR
;
A
#
# COMPACT_ATOMS: atom_id res chain seq x y z
N MET A 1 -73.32 5.01 -118.66
CA MET A 1 -73.23 5.67 -117.34
C MET A 1 -73.68 4.80 -116.15
N ARG A 2 -74.61 3.84 -116.30
CA ARG A 2 -75.10 2.97 -115.20
C ARG A 2 -74.05 2.15 -114.43
N LYS A 3 -72.96 1.69 -115.07
CA LYS A 3 -71.90 0.89 -114.40
C LYS A 3 -71.03 1.70 -113.42
N ARG A 4 -70.81 3.01 -113.66
CA ARG A 4 -70.02 3.88 -112.77
C ARG A 4 -70.80 4.25 -111.50
N ALA A 5 -72.11 4.51 -111.62
CA ALA A 5 -72.98 4.76 -110.48
C ALA A 5 -73.13 3.52 -109.57
N TYR A 6 -73.19 2.31 -110.15
CA TYR A 6 -73.22 1.06 -109.38
C TYR A 6 -71.92 0.86 -108.59
N ILE A 7 -70.76 1.03 -109.22
CA ILE A 7 -69.46 0.89 -108.53
C ILE A 7 -69.33 1.94 -107.42
N ILE A 8 -69.66 3.20 -107.68
CA ILE A 8 -69.60 4.26 -106.66
C ILE A 8 -70.56 3.97 -105.49
N ASN A 9 -71.82 3.59 -105.73
CA ASN A 9 -72.76 3.25 -104.66
C ASN A 9 -72.33 2.00 -103.90
N SER A 10 -71.83 0.96 -104.57
CA SER A 10 -71.32 -0.24 -103.91
C SER A 10 -70.08 0.04 -103.09
N THR A 11 -69.15 0.88 -103.56
CA THR A 11 -67.98 1.33 -102.78
C THR A 11 -68.38 2.18 -101.59
N VAL A 12 -69.36 3.08 -101.74
CA VAL A 12 -69.92 3.87 -100.63
C VAL A 12 -70.59 2.95 -99.60
N ILE A 13 -71.39 1.97 -100.01
CA ILE A 13 -72.00 0.99 -99.08
C ILE A 13 -70.91 0.14 -98.40
N LEU A 14 -69.90 -0.33 -99.14
CA LEU A 14 -68.76 -1.07 -98.61
C LEU A 14 -67.89 -0.25 -97.64
N LEU A 15 -67.88 1.08 -97.76
CA LEU A 15 -67.21 1.99 -96.82
C LEU A 15 -68.11 2.36 -95.63
N ILE A 16 -69.42 2.44 -95.83
CA ILE A 16 -70.40 2.75 -94.76
C ILE A 16 -70.56 1.58 -93.80
N ILE A 17 -70.51 0.32 -94.26
CA ILE A 17 -70.65 -0.85 -93.38
C ILE A 17 -69.56 -0.87 -92.29
N PRO A 18 -68.25 -0.77 -92.61
CA PRO A 18 -67.18 -0.64 -91.61
C PRO A 18 -67.34 0.62 -90.75
N LEU A 19 -67.80 1.74 -91.31
CA LEU A 19 -67.99 2.98 -90.57
C LEU A 19 -69.14 2.87 -89.54
N MET A 20 -70.26 2.22 -89.91
CA MET A 20 -71.38 1.96 -89.00
C MET A 20 -71.01 0.91 -87.95
N LEU A 21 -70.25 -0.12 -88.32
CA LEU A 21 -69.68 -1.06 -87.36
C LEU A 21 -68.75 -0.34 -86.38
N LEU A 22 -67.84 0.52 -86.87
CA LEU A 22 -66.95 1.32 -86.02
C LEU A 22 -67.75 2.23 -85.07
N LEU A 23 -68.79 2.91 -85.56
CA LEU A 23 -69.68 3.75 -84.76
C LEU A 23 -70.42 2.95 -83.69
N ALA A 24 -71.01 1.81 -84.05
CA ALA A 24 -71.72 0.94 -83.10
C ALA A 24 -70.76 0.36 -82.05
N THR A 25 -69.54 -0.03 -82.46
CA THR A 25 -68.51 -0.54 -81.53
C THR A 25 -67.99 0.59 -80.63
N TYR A 26 -67.81 1.80 -81.15
CA TYR A 26 -67.41 2.97 -80.36
C TYR A 26 -68.50 3.36 -79.35
N GLU A 27 -69.77 3.36 -79.76
CA GLU A 27 -70.90 3.62 -78.87
C GLU A 27 -70.96 2.57 -77.75
N ASP A 28 -70.89 1.28 -78.07
CA ASP A 28 -70.91 0.20 -77.09
C ASP A 28 -69.72 0.27 -76.11
N VAL A 29 -68.50 0.43 -76.62
CA VAL A 29 -67.30 0.55 -75.77
C VAL A 29 -67.34 1.84 -74.93
N SER A 30 -67.76 2.97 -75.49
CA SER A 30 -67.86 4.23 -74.74
C SER A 30 -68.94 4.16 -73.65
N SER A 31 -70.08 3.53 -73.94
CA SER A 31 -71.15 3.26 -72.99
C SER A 31 -70.65 2.38 -71.84
N GLN A 32 -69.99 1.25 -72.16
CA GLN A 32 -69.40 0.36 -71.16
C GLN A 32 -68.36 1.07 -70.28
N ILE A 33 -67.51 1.92 -70.86
CA ILE A 33 -66.53 2.72 -70.10
C ILE A 33 -67.25 3.71 -69.17
N ILE A 34 -68.28 4.43 -69.65
CA ILE A 34 -69.04 5.39 -68.83
C ILE A 34 -69.76 4.67 -67.69
N PHE A 35 -70.40 3.52 -67.95
CA PHE A 35 -71.03 2.70 -66.92
C PHE A 35 -70.02 2.19 -65.90
N ALA A 36 -68.89 1.63 -66.34
CA ALA A 36 -67.84 1.14 -65.45
C ALA A 36 -67.21 2.26 -64.59
N GLN A 37 -67.00 3.46 -65.16
CA GLN A 37 -66.50 4.62 -64.43
C GLN A 37 -67.54 5.15 -63.42
N SER A 38 -68.82 5.17 -63.80
CA SER A 38 -69.92 5.55 -62.92
C SER A 38 -70.07 4.56 -61.75
N GLU A 39 -70.04 3.25 -62.02
CA GLU A 39 -70.05 2.21 -60.98
C GLU A 39 -68.84 2.34 -60.06
N ARG A 40 -67.64 2.52 -60.62
CA ARG A 40 -66.42 2.72 -59.83
C ARG A 40 -66.50 3.96 -58.94
N MET A 41 -67.00 5.08 -59.47
CA MET A 41 -67.18 6.32 -58.71
C MET A 41 -68.22 6.17 -57.59
N GLN A 42 -69.32 5.43 -57.84
CA GLN A 42 -70.31 5.12 -56.82
C GLN A 42 -69.75 4.22 -55.72
N VAL A 43 -69.03 3.16 -56.08
CA VAL A 43 -68.36 2.27 -55.12
C VAL A 43 -67.33 3.04 -54.28
N GLU A 44 -66.54 3.92 -54.89
CA GLU A 44 -65.56 4.74 -54.18
C GLU A 44 -66.22 5.74 -53.23
N ARG A 45 -67.33 6.38 -53.65
CA ARG A 45 -68.11 7.29 -52.80
C ARG A 45 -68.69 6.56 -51.60
N THR A 46 -69.28 5.39 -51.80
CA THR A 46 -69.82 4.54 -50.73
C THR A 46 -68.72 4.10 -49.76
N TYR A 47 -67.58 3.64 -50.28
CA TYR A 47 -66.42 3.26 -49.45
C TYR A 47 -65.96 4.41 -48.56
N ARG A 48 -65.88 5.63 -49.10
CA ARG A 48 -65.54 6.85 -48.36
C ARG A 48 -66.58 7.14 -47.27
N VAL A 49 -67.87 7.05 -47.56
CA VAL A 49 -68.94 7.28 -46.57
C VAL A 49 -68.82 6.31 -45.39
N VAL A 50 -68.67 5.01 -45.64
CA VAL A 50 -68.51 4.01 -44.57
C VAL A 50 -67.24 4.29 -43.75
N SER A 51 -66.13 4.63 -44.42
CA SER A 51 -64.87 4.95 -43.74
C SER A 51 -64.95 6.24 -42.92
N TYR A 52 -65.72 7.24 -43.36
CA TYR A 52 -65.98 8.45 -42.57
C TYR A 52 -66.81 8.15 -41.33
N VAL A 53 -67.84 7.31 -41.42
CA VAL A 53 -68.64 6.91 -40.25
C VAL A 53 -67.79 6.10 -39.26
N GLU A 54 -66.89 5.23 -39.75
CA GLU A 54 -65.94 4.49 -38.90
C GLU A 54 -65.00 5.43 -38.13
N LEU A 55 -64.39 6.40 -38.81
CA LEU A 55 -63.45 7.34 -38.19
C LEU A 55 -64.17 8.33 -37.26
N ASP A 56 -65.37 8.77 -37.62
CA ASP A 56 -66.18 9.67 -36.79
C ASP A 56 -66.73 8.94 -35.54
N LEU A 57 -67.07 7.64 -35.65
CA LEU A 57 -67.39 6.80 -34.51
C LEU A 57 -66.23 6.75 -33.51
N GLN A 58 -64.99 6.58 -33.98
CA GLN A 58 -63.82 6.59 -33.12
C GLN A 58 -63.66 7.92 -32.38
N ARG A 59 -63.86 9.05 -33.07
CA ARG A 59 -63.80 10.38 -32.45
C ARG A 59 -64.95 10.62 -31.48
N ALA A 60 -66.15 10.16 -31.80
CA ALA A 60 -67.30 10.25 -30.92
C ALA A 60 -67.05 9.50 -29.61
N LEU A 61 -66.51 8.26 -29.69
CA LEU A 61 -66.12 7.48 -28.53
C LEU A 61 -65.06 8.19 -27.68
N GLU A 62 -64.02 8.76 -28.30
CA GLU A 62 -62.97 9.49 -27.60
C GLU A 62 -63.53 10.68 -26.81
N ILE A 63 -64.39 11.48 -27.45
CA ILE A 63 -65.00 12.65 -26.83
C ILE A 63 -65.96 12.24 -25.70
N SER A 64 -66.87 11.30 -25.98
CA SER A 64 -67.84 10.83 -24.99
C SER A 64 -67.16 10.14 -23.82
N GLY A 65 -66.09 9.38 -24.07
CA GLY A 65 -65.33 8.68 -23.05
C GLY A 65 -64.57 9.64 -22.13
N LYS A 66 -63.87 10.63 -22.70
CA LYS A 66 -63.20 11.68 -21.91
C LYS A 66 -64.20 12.45 -21.05
N ARG A 67 -65.37 12.79 -21.60
CA ARG A 67 -66.44 13.48 -20.86
C ARG A 67 -67.01 12.61 -19.75
N ALA A 68 -67.27 11.34 -20.02
CA ALA A 68 -67.76 10.40 -19.02
C ALA A 68 -66.76 10.29 -17.86
N LEU A 69 -65.47 10.08 -18.17
CA LEU A 69 -64.41 9.97 -17.18
C LEU A 69 -64.33 11.20 -16.27
N VAL A 70 -64.24 12.41 -16.86
CA VAL A 70 -64.19 13.67 -16.12
C VAL A 70 -65.46 13.88 -15.28
N THR A 71 -66.63 13.43 -15.77
CA THR A 71 -67.89 13.52 -15.01
C THR A 71 -67.85 12.65 -13.76
N VAL A 72 -67.34 11.42 -13.85
CA VAL A 72 -67.23 10.53 -12.69
C VAL A 72 -66.20 11.08 -11.69
N VAL A 73 -65.05 11.54 -12.17
CA VAL A 73 -64.01 12.13 -11.32
C VAL A 73 -64.51 13.37 -10.58
N ASP A 74 -65.12 14.32 -11.30
CA ASP A 74 -65.68 15.55 -10.71
C ASP A 74 -66.78 15.25 -9.68
N TYR A 75 -67.64 14.26 -9.97
CA TYR A 75 -68.67 13.81 -9.03
C TYR A 75 -68.04 13.31 -7.73
N ILE A 76 -67.14 12.31 -7.80
CA ILE A 76 -66.53 11.71 -6.61
C ILE A 76 -65.71 12.74 -5.83
N ALA A 77 -64.89 13.55 -6.52
CA ALA A 77 -64.07 14.58 -5.87
C ALA A 77 -64.92 15.65 -5.17
N SER A 78 -66.12 15.97 -5.70
CA SER A 78 -67.00 17.00 -5.16
C SER A 78 -67.97 16.50 -4.09
N THR A 79 -68.44 15.26 -4.17
CA THR A 79 -69.43 14.70 -3.23
C THR A 79 -68.80 13.85 -2.14
N GLY A 80 -67.67 13.21 -2.43
CA GLY A 80 -67.09 12.16 -1.58
C GLY A 80 -67.79 10.80 -1.72
N ASP A 81 -68.77 10.68 -2.62
CA ASP A 81 -69.55 9.45 -2.82
C ASP A 81 -68.91 8.59 -3.92
N PHE A 82 -68.32 7.45 -3.53
CA PHE A 82 -67.74 6.48 -4.47
C PHE A 82 -68.81 5.64 -5.18
N LEU A 83 -68.42 5.02 -6.29
CA LEU A 83 -69.28 4.09 -7.04
C LEU A 83 -69.42 2.76 -6.28
N ASP A 84 -70.60 2.15 -6.37
CA ASP A 84 -70.83 0.82 -5.82
C ASP A 84 -70.17 -0.25 -6.73
N PRO A 85 -69.21 -1.07 -6.22
CA PRO A 85 -68.50 -2.05 -7.03
C PRO A 85 -69.39 -3.21 -7.53
N GLN A 86 -70.54 -3.46 -6.90
CA GLN A 86 -71.46 -4.53 -7.29
C GLN A 86 -72.59 -4.02 -8.20
N ASP A 87 -73.21 -2.90 -7.84
CA ASP A 87 -74.41 -2.38 -8.52
C ASP A 87 -74.09 -1.37 -9.63
N SER A 88 -73.01 -0.58 -9.50
CA SER A 88 -72.63 0.46 -10.46
C SER A 88 -71.10 0.54 -10.69
N PRO A 89 -70.43 -0.59 -11.03
CA PRO A 89 -68.99 -0.60 -11.21
C PRO A 89 -68.54 0.41 -12.28
N ALA A 90 -67.32 0.92 -12.15
CA ALA A 90 -66.78 2.01 -12.95
C ALA A 90 -66.89 1.74 -14.47
N ASN A 91 -66.60 0.52 -14.92
CA ASN A 91 -66.71 0.16 -16.34
C ASN A 91 -68.15 0.28 -16.87
N VAL A 92 -69.15 -0.13 -16.08
CA VAL A 92 -70.57 -0.07 -16.41
C VAL A 92 -71.07 1.37 -16.37
N THR A 93 -70.69 2.12 -15.34
CA THR A 93 -71.05 3.52 -15.17
C THR A 93 -70.52 4.39 -16.30
N ILE A 94 -69.24 4.24 -16.66
CA ILE A 94 -68.63 4.97 -17.79
C ILE A 94 -69.28 4.55 -19.12
N ARG A 95 -69.55 3.25 -19.33
CA ARG A 95 -70.26 2.75 -20.52
C ARG A 95 -71.64 3.41 -20.68
N ASP A 96 -72.42 3.43 -19.61
CA ASP A 96 -73.78 3.97 -19.61
C ASP A 96 -73.79 5.48 -19.89
N LEU A 97 -72.84 6.22 -19.29
CA LEU A 97 -72.64 7.65 -19.60
C LEU A 97 -72.28 7.87 -21.08
N VAL A 98 -71.35 7.07 -21.63
CA VAL A 98 -70.94 7.13 -23.05
C VAL A 98 -72.13 6.88 -23.98
N LEU A 99 -73.01 5.93 -23.64
CA LEU A 99 -74.16 5.57 -24.48
C LEU A 99 -75.29 6.61 -24.42
N PHE A 100 -75.78 6.98 -23.22
CA PHE A 100 -77.05 7.68 -23.07
C PHE A 100 -77.11 8.81 -22.03
N LYS A 101 -75.96 9.26 -21.46
CA LYS A 101 -75.86 10.44 -20.57
C LYS A 101 -76.46 10.23 -19.16
N GLU A 102 -76.77 9.01 -18.77
CA GLU A 102 -77.30 8.68 -17.44
C GLU A 102 -76.59 7.42 -16.96
N ALA A 103 -76.32 7.32 -15.67
CA ALA A 103 -75.76 6.11 -15.08
C ALA A 103 -76.26 5.92 -13.65
N SER A 104 -76.38 4.67 -13.22
CA SER A 104 -76.69 4.34 -11.82
C SER A 104 -75.54 4.81 -10.93
N GLY A 105 -75.85 5.30 -9.72
CA GLY A 105 -74.83 5.75 -8.76
C GLY A 105 -74.37 7.21 -8.89
N ILE A 106 -74.76 7.93 -9.96
CA ILE A 106 -74.40 9.35 -10.15
C ILE A 106 -75.65 10.22 -10.28
N SER A 107 -75.69 11.33 -9.54
CA SER A 107 -76.79 12.29 -9.62
C SER A 107 -76.88 12.97 -10.99
N GLN A 108 -78.06 12.98 -11.59
CA GLN A 108 -78.32 13.60 -12.90
C GLN A 108 -77.88 15.08 -12.97
N SER A 109 -78.02 15.79 -11.84
CA SER A 109 -77.63 17.21 -11.74
C SER A 109 -76.14 17.46 -11.97
N TYR A 110 -75.28 16.48 -11.69
CA TYR A 110 -73.85 16.52 -12.00
C TYR A 110 -73.59 16.15 -13.45
N VAL A 111 -74.21 15.07 -13.92
CA VAL A 111 -74.04 14.57 -15.29
C VAL A 111 -74.42 15.63 -16.32
N ASP A 112 -75.48 16.40 -16.08
CA ASP A 112 -75.93 17.47 -16.96
C ASP A 112 -74.92 18.60 -17.16
N LYS A 113 -74.02 18.86 -16.20
CA LYS A 113 -73.03 19.93 -16.27
C LYS A 113 -71.91 19.62 -17.27
N ILE A 114 -71.39 18.39 -17.22
CA ILE A 114 -70.17 18.01 -17.96
C ILE A 114 -70.51 17.21 -19.23
N MET A 115 -71.46 16.27 -19.18
CA MET A 115 -71.80 15.45 -20.35
C MET A 115 -72.56 16.23 -21.42
N LYS A 116 -73.57 17.04 -21.02
CA LYS A 116 -74.33 18.01 -21.87
C LYS A 116 -74.67 17.56 -23.32
N ASP A 117 -74.88 16.26 -23.57
CA ASP A 117 -75.17 15.60 -24.86
C ASP A 117 -73.97 15.09 -25.69
N GLN A 118 -72.78 14.94 -25.11
CA GLN A 118 -71.62 14.30 -25.75
C GLN A 118 -71.68 12.77 -25.60
N THR A 119 -72.63 12.13 -26.29
CA THR A 119 -72.90 10.68 -26.19
C THR A 119 -73.03 10.00 -27.55
N LEU A 120 -72.92 8.67 -27.56
CA LEU A 120 -73.20 7.87 -28.75
C LEU A 120 -74.65 8.04 -29.24
N LYS A 121 -75.63 8.14 -28.33
CA LYS A 121 -77.02 8.50 -28.66
C LYS A 121 -77.08 9.77 -29.50
N LYS A 122 -76.41 10.85 -29.05
CA LYS A 122 -76.43 12.14 -29.76
C LYS A 122 -75.66 12.07 -31.08
N TRP A 123 -74.53 11.37 -31.09
CA TRP A 123 -73.73 11.16 -32.29
C TRP A 123 -74.53 10.41 -33.37
N LEU A 124 -75.22 9.32 -33.05
CA LEU A 124 -76.06 8.57 -34.00
C LEU A 124 -77.13 9.47 -34.64
N ILE A 125 -77.75 10.35 -33.85
CA ILE A 125 -78.72 11.34 -34.34
C ILE A 125 -78.07 12.35 -35.31
N ASN A 126 -76.88 12.85 -34.97
CA ASN A 126 -76.16 13.81 -35.80
C ASN A 126 -75.68 13.17 -37.11
N VAL A 127 -75.11 11.96 -37.05
CA VAL A 127 -74.68 11.20 -38.23
C VAL A 127 -75.84 10.89 -39.15
N SER A 128 -77.00 10.48 -38.60
CA SER A 128 -78.22 10.31 -39.39
C SER A 128 -78.60 11.57 -40.17
N THR A 129 -78.50 12.72 -39.52
CA THR A 129 -78.80 14.03 -40.14
C THR A 129 -77.79 14.38 -41.24
N GLU A 130 -76.50 14.16 -41.01
CA GLU A 130 -75.45 14.44 -42.00
C GLU A 130 -75.46 13.47 -43.18
N LEU A 131 -75.67 12.17 -42.94
CA LEU A 131 -75.85 11.18 -44.01
C LEU A 131 -77.04 11.57 -44.89
N LYS A 132 -78.16 11.99 -44.29
CA LYS A 132 -79.35 12.42 -45.03
C LYS A 132 -79.07 13.62 -45.93
N LYS A 133 -78.28 14.61 -45.48
CA LYS A 133 -77.82 15.73 -46.32
C LYS A 133 -76.98 15.27 -47.51
N GLN A 134 -76.23 14.19 -47.34
CA GLN A 134 -75.38 13.60 -48.39
C GLN A 134 -76.13 12.65 -49.33
N GLY A 135 -77.43 12.42 -49.10
CA GLY A 135 -78.26 11.53 -49.89
C GLY A 135 -78.26 10.07 -49.42
N TYR A 136 -77.87 9.81 -48.17
CA TYR A 136 -77.85 8.47 -47.58
C TYR A 136 -78.75 8.38 -46.34
N THR A 137 -79.31 7.21 -46.07
CA THR A 137 -79.98 6.90 -44.79
C THR A 137 -79.32 5.69 -44.15
N MET A 138 -79.38 5.60 -42.82
CA MET A 138 -78.78 4.51 -42.06
C MET A 138 -79.79 3.89 -41.10
N GLU A 139 -79.75 2.58 -41.01
CA GLU A 139 -80.53 1.74 -40.10
C GLU A 139 -79.61 0.88 -39.26
N ILE A 140 -80.01 0.60 -38.02
CA ILE A 140 -79.37 -0.39 -37.13
C ILE A 140 -80.43 -1.42 -36.76
N SER A 141 -80.19 -2.70 -37.05
CA SER A 141 -81.15 -3.80 -36.81
C SER A 141 -82.56 -3.52 -37.35
N ASN A 142 -82.63 -3.01 -38.59
CA ASN A 142 -83.86 -2.60 -39.30
C ASN A 142 -84.67 -1.48 -38.62
N THR A 143 -84.03 -0.70 -37.74
CA THR A 143 -84.61 0.52 -37.17
C THR A 143 -83.90 1.74 -37.77
N PRO A 144 -84.62 2.63 -38.48
CA PRO A 144 -84.08 3.90 -38.96
C PRO A 144 -83.50 4.74 -37.81
N LEU A 145 -82.32 5.32 -38.01
CA LEU A 145 -81.71 6.20 -37.00
C LEU A 145 -82.59 7.43 -36.69
N THR A 146 -83.50 7.82 -37.59
CA THR A 146 -84.49 8.88 -37.36
C THR A 146 -85.49 8.54 -36.26
N ASP A 147 -85.78 7.25 -36.07
CA ASP A 147 -86.80 6.79 -35.13
C ASP A 147 -86.25 6.81 -33.69
N LEU A 148 -84.92 6.79 -33.53
CA LEU A 148 -84.25 6.94 -32.24
C LEU A 148 -84.60 8.25 -31.52
N GLN A 149 -84.97 9.30 -32.26
CA GLN A 149 -85.40 10.58 -31.67
C GLN A 149 -86.78 10.51 -31.00
N THR A 150 -87.59 9.52 -31.39
CA THR A 150 -88.98 9.39 -30.96
C THR A 150 -89.19 8.28 -29.93
N MET A 151 -88.17 7.46 -29.68
CA MET A 151 -88.18 6.43 -28.64
C MET A 151 -88.19 7.06 -27.24
N SER A 152 -88.87 6.42 -26.29
CA SER A 152 -88.70 6.75 -24.88
C SER A 152 -87.28 6.39 -24.41
N ASP A 153 -86.79 7.03 -23.34
CA ASP A 153 -85.42 6.80 -22.86
C ASP A 153 -85.17 5.34 -22.46
N ARG A 154 -86.18 4.64 -21.97
CA ARG A 154 -86.09 3.19 -21.67
C ARG A 154 -85.96 2.34 -22.93
N GLU A 155 -86.82 2.56 -23.92
CA GLU A 155 -86.78 1.82 -25.19
C GLU A 155 -85.45 2.06 -25.91
N LEU A 156 -84.95 3.29 -25.86
CA LEU A 156 -83.68 3.65 -26.47
C LEU A 156 -82.48 3.03 -25.75
N ARG A 157 -82.52 2.95 -24.41
CA ARG A 157 -81.50 2.27 -23.62
C ARG A 157 -81.44 0.78 -23.97
N ASP A 158 -82.59 0.11 -23.99
CA ASP A 158 -82.69 -1.30 -24.38
C ASP A 158 -82.24 -1.50 -25.84
N PHE A 159 -82.56 -0.57 -26.74
CA PHE A 159 -82.10 -0.60 -28.12
C PHE A 159 -80.57 -0.50 -28.21
N LEU A 160 -79.95 0.47 -27.56
CA LEU A 160 -78.50 0.68 -27.63
C LEU A 160 -77.72 -0.47 -27.00
N ILE A 161 -78.14 -0.96 -25.83
CA ILE A 161 -77.47 -2.10 -25.16
C ILE A 161 -77.48 -3.36 -26.03
N ASN A 162 -78.56 -3.61 -26.77
CA ASN A 162 -78.67 -4.81 -27.61
C ASN A 162 -77.93 -4.70 -28.95
N ASN A 163 -77.80 -3.48 -29.50
CA ASN A 163 -77.32 -3.26 -30.86
C ASN A 163 -75.92 -2.63 -30.94
N VAL A 164 -75.42 -2.05 -29.84
CA VAL A 164 -74.07 -1.51 -29.70
C VAL A 164 -73.29 -2.45 -28.78
N ASP A 165 -72.34 -3.17 -29.36
CA ASP A 165 -71.33 -3.89 -28.59
C ASP A 165 -70.37 -2.83 -28.03
N ILE A 166 -70.32 -2.63 -26.72
CA ILE A 166 -69.39 -1.67 -26.10
C ILE A 166 -68.79 -2.25 -24.83
N THR A 167 -67.47 -2.16 -24.74
CA THR A 167 -66.69 -2.57 -23.58
C THR A 167 -65.82 -1.40 -23.16
N VAL A 168 -65.86 -1.08 -21.87
CA VAL A 168 -64.97 -0.12 -21.24
C VAL A 168 -64.08 -0.91 -20.28
N ALA A 169 -62.76 -0.71 -20.37
CA ALA A 169 -61.81 -1.42 -19.52
C ALA A 169 -60.58 -0.53 -19.28
N PRO A 170 -59.87 -0.73 -18.15
CA PRO A 170 -58.48 -0.28 -18.07
C PRO A 170 -57.69 -0.95 -19.20
N LEU A 171 -56.83 -0.19 -19.86
CA LEU A 171 -55.89 -0.73 -20.83
C LEU A 171 -54.56 -1.09 -20.14
N ASP A 172 -54.09 -0.17 -19.31
CA ASP A 172 -52.98 -0.29 -18.37
C ASP A 172 -53.19 0.74 -17.24
N SER A 173 -52.22 0.89 -16.34
CA SER A 173 -52.29 1.82 -15.21
C SER A 173 -52.64 3.27 -15.56
N PHE A 174 -52.31 3.75 -16.75
CA PHE A 174 -52.44 5.16 -17.14
C PHE A 174 -53.37 5.40 -18.34
N ARG A 175 -54.01 4.35 -18.85
CA ARG A 175 -54.87 4.42 -20.04
C ARG A 175 -56.12 3.55 -19.88
N ILE A 176 -57.23 4.04 -20.39
CA ILE A 176 -58.50 3.34 -20.48
C ILE A 176 -58.80 3.09 -21.95
N VAL A 177 -59.37 1.94 -22.27
CA VAL A 177 -59.83 1.61 -23.61
C VAL A 177 -61.36 1.51 -23.65
N ILE A 178 -61.93 2.09 -24.69
CA ILE A 178 -63.33 1.91 -25.06
C ILE A 178 -63.35 1.22 -26.41
N ARG A 179 -63.83 -0.03 -26.42
CA ARG A 179 -63.99 -0.88 -27.59
C ARG A 179 -65.45 -0.88 -27.99
N THR A 180 -65.78 -0.59 -29.25
CA THR A 180 -67.16 -0.63 -29.72
C THR A 180 -67.34 -1.22 -31.12
N ARG A 181 -68.53 -1.78 -31.36
CA ARG A 181 -69.02 -2.22 -32.67
C ARG A 181 -70.54 -2.06 -32.76
N LEU A 182 -70.99 -1.35 -33.78
CA LEU A 182 -72.40 -1.28 -34.17
C LEU A 182 -72.76 -2.55 -34.95
N LYS A 183 -73.77 -3.28 -34.50
CA LYS A 183 -74.23 -4.54 -35.15
C LYS A 183 -75.31 -4.23 -36.19
N ASN A 184 -75.35 -5.02 -37.27
CA ASN A 184 -76.43 -5.02 -38.27
C ASN A 184 -76.78 -3.63 -38.85
N VAL A 185 -75.76 -2.90 -39.30
CA VAL A 185 -75.91 -1.61 -39.97
C VAL A 185 -76.28 -1.80 -41.43
N LYS A 186 -77.28 -1.06 -41.91
CA LYS A 186 -77.60 -0.90 -43.33
C LYS A 186 -77.56 0.57 -43.73
N ILE A 187 -76.91 0.89 -44.84
CA ILE A 187 -76.90 2.24 -45.42
C ILE A 187 -77.56 2.19 -46.79
N TYR A 188 -78.48 3.11 -47.06
CA TYR A 188 -79.22 3.21 -48.31
C TYR A 188 -78.88 4.51 -49.04
N ASP A 189 -78.93 4.51 -50.37
CA ASP A 189 -78.84 5.72 -51.20
C ASP A 189 -80.21 6.40 -51.42
N THR A 190 -80.24 7.50 -52.16
CA THR A 190 -81.48 8.23 -52.51
C THR A 190 -82.48 7.41 -53.33
N ALA A 191 -82.03 6.33 -53.97
CA ALA A 191 -82.88 5.42 -54.74
C ALA A 191 -83.36 4.21 -53.90
N ASN A 192 -83.07 4.22 -52.59
CA ASN A 192 -83.42 3.18 -51.64
C ASN A 192 -82.72 1.83 -51.90
N ASN A 193 -81.56 1.85 -52.58
CA ASN A 193 -80.70 0.68 -52.73
C ASN A 193 -79.77 0.55 -51.52
N VAL A 194 -79.56 -0.68 -51.05
CA VAL A 194 -78.57 -0.97 -50.01
C VAL A 194 -77.17 -0.78 -50.58
N VAL A 195 -76.44 0.23 -50.09
CA VAL A 195 -75.05 0.50 -50.48
C VAL A 195 -74.05 -0.12 -49.50
N TYR A 196 -74.48 -0.42 -48.28
CA TYR A 196 -73.69 -1.13 -47.27
C TYR A 196 -74.58 -1.96 -46.36
N GLU A 197 -74.17 -3.20 -46.06
CA GLU A 197 -74.78 -4.07 -45.06
C GLU A 197 -73.67 -4.80 -44.29
N GLY A 198 -73.64 -4.63 -42.96
CA GLY A 198 -72.60 -5.22 -42.11
C GLY A 198 -72.49 -4.55 -40.74
N SER A 199 -71.42 -4.81 -39.99
CA SER A 199 -71.13 -4.06 -38.77
C SER A 199 -70.40 -2.75 -39.06
N ILE A 200 -70.41 -1.79 -38.13
CA ILE A 200 -69.46 -0.67 -38.17
C ILE A 200 -68.59 -0.77 -36.90
N PRO A 201 -67.27 -0.99 -37.02
CA PRO A 201 -66.50 -1.03 -38.27
C PRO A 201 -66.72 -2.32 -39.08
N ARG A 202 -66.31 -2.28 -40.35
CA ARG A 202 -66.43 -3.40 -41.31
C ARG A 202 -65.76 -4.68 -40.84
N GLN A 203 -64.67 -4.57 -40.08
CA GLN A 203 -63.95 -5.69 -39.48
C GLN A 203 -63.54 -5.31 -38.05
N GLY A 204 -63.65 -6.27 -37.13
CA GLY A 204 -63.25 -6.09 -35.74
C GLY A 204 -64.08 -5.03 -35.00
N TYR A 205 -63.39 -4.15 -34.28
CA TYR A 205 -63.94 -3.14 -33.40
C TYR A 205 -63.25 -1.79 -33.61
N VAL A 206 -63.93 -0.70 -33.26
CA VAL A 206 -63.31 0.61 -33.13
C VAL A 206 -62.83 0.76 -31.68
N TYR A 207 -61.60 1.25 -31.51
CA TYR A 207 -60.99 1.47 -30.22
C TYR A 207 -60.71 2.95 -30.00
N SER A 208 -61.05 3.44 -28.80
CA SER A 208 -60.63 4.74 -28.29
C SER A 208 -59.80 4.53 -27.04
N ILE A 209 -58.53 4.91 -27.11
CA ILE A 209 -57.59 4.87 -25.97
C ILE A 209 -57.53 6.26 -25.35
N ILE A 210 -57.85 6.35 -24.07
CA ILE A 210 -57.94 7.60 -23.32
C ILE A 210 -56.88 7.56 -22.22
N SER A 211 -55.97 8.52 -22.22
CA SER A 211 -55.02 8.68 -21.12
C SER A 211 -55.69 9.35 -19.92
N ILE A 212 -55.33 8.89 -18.73
CA ILE A 212 -55.72 9.50 -17.45
C ILE A 212 -54.59 10.34 -16.85
N GLN A 213 -53.48 10.51 -17.56
CA GLN A 213 -52.40 11.39 -17.12
C GLN A 213 -52.92 12.83 -17.02
N ASP A 214 -52.44 13.55 -16.01
CA ASP A 214 -52.87 14.90 -15.63
C ASP A 214 -54.34 15.02 -15.19
N LEU A 215 -55.07 13.90 -15.10
CA LEU A 215 -56.38 13.85 -14.46
C LEU A 215 -56.22 13.85 -12.94
N GLU A 216 -57.16 14.46 -12.23
CA GLU A 216 -57.23 14.37 -10.78
C GLU A 216 -57.51 12.93 -10.35
N ASP A 217 -56.79 12.45 -9.34
CA ASP A 217 -57.13 11.23 -8.61
C ASP A 217 -58.22 11.56 -7.58
N PRO A 218 -59.49 11.20 -7.83
CA PRO A 218 -60.61 11.70 -7.05
C PRO A 218 -60.62 11.17 -5.61
N MET A 219 -59.91 10.08 -5.34
CA MET A 219 -59.83 9.45 -4.02
C MET A 219 -59.19 10.38 -2.98
N PHE A 220 -58.17 11.17 -3.38
CA PHE A 220 -57.51 12.14 -2.50
C PHE A 220 -58.50 13.22 -2.05
N SER A 221 -59.22 13.82 -3.00
CA SER A 221 -60.20 14.87 -2.71
C SER A 221 -61.40 14.32 -1.94
N ALA A 222 -61.93 13.17 -2.33
CA ALA A 222 -63.07 12.53 -1.67
C ALA A 222 -62.77 12.23 -0.19
N LEU A 223 -61.68 11.52 0.09
CA LEU A 223 -61.36 11.08 1.46
C LEU A 223 -60.89 12.24 2.34
N THR A 224 -60.21 13.24 1.78
CA THR A 224 -59.76 14.41 2.57
C THR A 224 -60.78 15.55 2.66
N ASN A 225 -61.99 15.36 2.12
CA ASN A 225 -63.02 16.41 2.00
C ASN A 225 -62.50 17.67 1.27
N GLY A 226 -61.80 17.47 0.16
CA GLY A 226 -61.27 18.52 -0.72
C GLY A 226 -60.05 19.28 -0.16
N ARG A 227 -59.45 18.84 0.95
CA ARG A 227 -58.29 19.51 1.57
C ARG A 227 -56.98 19.19 0.87
N TYR A 228 -56.93 18.08 0.17
CA TYR A 228 -55.75 17.60 -0.55
C TYR A 228 -56.20 16.96 -1.86
N PHE A 229 -55.51 17.29 -2.95
CA PHE A 229 -55.78 16.75 -4.28
C PHE A 229 -54.45 16.45 -4.97
N ARG A 230 -54.47 15.51 -5.92
CA ARG A 230 -53.30 15.08 -6.68
C ARG A 230 -53.67 14.80 -8.12
N SER A 231 -52.80 15.18 -9.05
CA SER A 231 -52.91 14.80 -10.46
C SER A 231 -52.11 13.52 -10.72
N ILE A 232 -52.66 12.62 -11.52
CA ILE A 232 -52.00 11.37 -11.89
C ILE A 232 -50.86 11.68 -12.86
N GLN A 233 -49.62 11.48 -12.41
CA GLN A 233 -48.44 11.65 -13.25
C GLN A 233 -47.52 10.44 -13.10
N PRO A 234 -47.11 9.78 -14.20
CA PRO A 234 -46.27 8.60 -14.13
C PRO A 234 -44.86 8.95 -13.65
N CYS A 235 -44.23 8.03 -12.91
CA CYS A 235 -42.81 8.06 -12.63
C CYS A 235 -42.01 7.73 -13.90
N ASN A 236 -40.75 8.18 -13.98
CA ASN A 236 -39.83 7.78 -15.07
C ASN A 236 -39.68 6.24 -15.13
N TYR A 237 -39.81 5.57 -13.99
CA TYR A 237 -39.90 4.12 -13.85
C TYR A 237 -41.37 3.69 -13.78
N THR A 238 -42.10 3.93 -14.87
CA THR A 238 -43.57 3.83 -14.90
C THR A 238 -44.09 2.44 -14.55
N TYR A 239 -43.38 1.37 -14.96
CA TYR A 239 -43.79 -0.03 -14.75
C TYR A 239 -42.63 -0.84 -14.15
N PRO A 240 -42.38 -0.73 -12.82
CA PRO A 240 -41.19 -1.32 -12.18
C PRO A 240 -41.13 -2.85 -12.24
N GLU A 241 -42.28 -3.51 -12.31
CA GLU A 241 -42.36 -4.97 -12.39
C GLU A 241 -42.04 -5.52 -13.79
N LEU A 242 -42.11 -4.67 -14.82
CA LEU A 242 -41.99 -5.07 -16.23
C LEU A 242 -40.74 -4.52 -16.93
N ILE A 243 -40.42 -3.25 -16.72
CA ILE A 243 -39.46 -2.52 -17.57
C ILE A 243 -38.16 -2.26 -16.82
N ASP A 244 -38.20 -1.35 -15.83
CA ASP A 244 -37.02 -0.96 -15.06
C ASP A 244 -37.45 -0.50 -13.68
N ARG A 245 -36.68 -0.88 -12.67
CA ARG A 245 -36.96 -0.56 -11.27
C ARG A 245 -36.33 0.78 -10.91
N PRO A 246 -36.96 1.58 -10.04
CA PRO A 246 -36.44 2.86 -9.59
C PRO A 246 -35.29 2.74 -8.56
N VAL A 247 -34.60 1.60 -8.54
CA VAL A 247 -33.41 1.36 -7.73
C VAL A 247 -32.34 0.74 -8.62
N LYS A 248 -31.10 1.19 -8.47
CA LYS A 248 -29.94 0.55 -9.12
C LYS A 248 -29.14 -0.18 -8.06
N VAL A 249 -28.69 -1.38 -8.38
CA VAL A 249 -27.93 -2.23 -7.46
C VAL A 249 -26.61 -2.63 -8.11
N LEU A 250 -25.53 -2.56 -7.32
CA LEU A 250 -24.24 -3.16 -7.63
C LEU A 250 -23.99 -4.30 -6.65
N TYR A 251 -23.58 -5.45 -7.18
CA TYR A 251 -23.20 -6.61 -6.38
C TYR A 251 -21.68 -6.65 -6.22
N GLY A 252 -21.19 -7.06 -5.06
CA GLY A 252 -19.77 -7.24 -4.82
C GLY A 252 -19.48 -8.07 -3.58
N ASN A 253 -18.20 -8.24 -3.27
CA ASN A 253 -17.79 -8.84 -2.01
C ASN A 253 -17.66 -7.71 -1.00
N GLY A 254 -18.18 -7.89 0.20
CA GLY A 254 -18.08 -6.83 1.20
C GLY A 254 -17.89 -7.36 2.60
N ASN A 255 -17.27 -6.51 3.41
CA ASN A 255 -17.08 -6.71 4.83
C ASN A 255 -17.71 -5.54 5.58
N SER A 256 -18.37 -5.85 6.68
CA SER A 256 -19.02 -4.88 7.56
C SER A 256 -19.35 -5.59 8.88
N ASP A 257 -19.24 -4.89 9.99
CA ASP A 257 -19.72 -5.35 11.30
C ASP A 257 -21.26 -5.21 11.44
N ARG A 258 -21.89 -4.52 10.48
CA ARG A 258 -23.34 -4.29 10.39
C ARG A 258 -23.92 -4.89 9.12
N ASP A 259 -25.17 -5.34 9.19
CA ASP A 259 -25.90 -5.88 8.04
C ASP A 259 -26.29 -4.79 7.02
N HIS A 260 -26.44 -3.53 7.45
CA HIS A 260 -26.77 -2.39 6.60
C HIS A 260 -25.95 -1.16 6.97
N VAL A 261 -25.53 -0.41 5.96
CA VAL A 261 -24.88 0.91 6.11
C VAL A 261 -25.57 1.87 5.17
N ALA A 262 -26.12 2.96 5.70
CA ALA A 262 -26.89 3.93 4.93
C ALA A 262 -26.20 5.30 4.93
N GLY A 263 -26.21 5.99 3.79
CA GLY A 263 -25.56 7.29 3.67
C GLY A 263 -25.75 7.93 2.31
N ILE A 264 -25.00 9.01 2.06
CA ILE A 264 -24.98 9.69 0.76
C ILE A 264 -23.70 9.32 0.02
N TYR A 265 -23.80 9.04 -1.27
CA TYR A 265 -22.66 8.74 -2.12
C TYR A 265 -21.86 10.00 -2.50
N LYS A 266 -20.53 9.91 -2.43
CA LYS A 266 -19.61 10.98 -2.84
C LYS A 266 -18.34 10.39 -3.48
N SER A 267 -17.96 10.90 -4.65
CA SER A 267 -16.74 10.49 -5.37
C SER A 267 -15.45 11.06 -4.77
N SER A 268 -15.55 11.90 -3.73
CA SER A 268 -14.42 12.36 -2.93
C SER A 268 -14.53 11.75 -1.53
N PRO A 269 -13.46 11.14 -0.98
CA PRO A 269 -13.48 10.54 0.36
C PRO A 269 -13.81 11.59 1.42
N ASP A 270 -14.71 11.24 2.33
CA ASP A 270 -15.23 12.10 3.40
C ASP A 270 -15.92 11.22 4.46
N LEU A 271 -15.65 11.46 5.74
CA LEU A 271 -16.12 10.63 6.85
C LEU A 271 -17.64 10.59 7.01
N ASP A 272 -18.37 11.57 6.46
CA ASP A 272 -19.83 11.63 6.48
C ASP A 272 -20.49 10.95 5.26
N TYR A 273 -19.71 10.45 4.29
CA TYR A 273 -20.21 9.98 2.99
C TYR A 273 -19.70 8.59 2.60
N ILE A 274 -20.51 7.87 1.83
CA ILE A 274 -20.11 6.61 1.21
C ILE A 274 -19.29 6.94 -0.03
N PHE A 275 -18.00 6.59 -0.01
CA PHE A 275 -17.13 6.76 -1.16
C PHE A 275 -17.46 5.76 -2.26
N PHE A 276 -17.43 6.18 -3.52
CA PHE A 276 -17.52 5.27 -4.66
C PHE A 276 -16.44 5.57 -5.72
N GLY A 277 -15.81 4.51 -6.26
CA GLY A 277 -14.74 4.68 -7.25
C GLY A 277 -14.16 3.39 -7.81
N SER A 278 -13.19 3.50 -8.73
CA SER A 278 -12.53 2.35 -9.35
C SER A 278 -11.57 1.60 -8.41
N THR A 279 -10.94 2.33 -7.49
CA THR A 279 -9.89 1.84 -6.60
C THR A 279 -9.99 2.49 -5.23
N TYR A 280 -9.49 1.81 -4.20
CA TYR A 280 -9.40 2.37 -2.85
C TYR A 280 -8.54 3.66 -2.83
N PRO A 281 -9.03 4.78 -2.27
CA PRO A 281 -8.37 6.09 -2.38
C PRO A 281 -7.26 6.36 -1.35
N ASN A 282 -6.96 5.44 -0.43
CA ASN A 282 -6.06 5.66 0.72
C ASN A 282 -6.47 6.88 1.59
N ALA A 283 -7.78 7.06 1.81
CA ALA A 283 -8.34 8.14 2.61
C ALA A 283 -9.65 7.68 3.25
N ASP A 284 -9.97 8.24 4.42
CA ASP A 284 -11.09 7.82 5.24
C ASP A 284 -12.45 8.25 4.65
N ALA A 285 -13.45 7.36 4.78
CA ALA A 285 -14.83 7.59 4.40
C ALA A 285 -15.77 6.80 5.33
N HIS A 286 -17.06 7.10 5.30
CA HIS A 286 -18.05 6.36 6.08
C HIS A 286 -18.15 4.88 5.68
N ALA A 287 -18.11 4.63 4.37
CA ALA A 287 -18.03 3.30 3.76
C ALA A 287 -17.51 3.41 2.31
N TYR A 288 -17.20 2.30 1.66
CA TYR A 288 -16.66 2.30 0.29
C TYR A 288 -17.40 1.36 -0.67
N VAL A 289 -17.62 1.80 -1.90
CA VAL A 289 -18.10 0.99 -3.04
C VAL A 289 -17.07 1.07 -4.16
N LEU A 290 -16.35 -0.02 -4.37
CA LEU A 290 -15.13 -0.05 -5.17
C LEU A 290 -15.22 -1.08 -6.29
N LYS A 291 -14.68 -0.76 -7.47
CA LYS A 291 -14.42 -1.81 -8.48
C LYS A 291 -13.33 -2.77 -8.01
N SER A 292 -12.28 -2.26 -7.35
CA SER A 292 -11.15 -3.06 -6.84
C SER A 292 -10.48 -2.42 -5.63
N GLY A 293 -9.78 -3.21 -4.83
CA GLY A 293 -9.14 -2.78 -3.58
C GLY A 293 -10.06 -2.91 -2.35
N SER A 294 -9.51 -2.63 -1.18
CA SER A 294 -10.23 -2.62 0.10
C SER A 294 -9.53 -1.65 1.07
N PRO A 295 -10.27 -1.06 2.02
CA PRO A 295 -9.65 -0.37 3.13
C PRO A 295 -8.82 -1.34 4.00
N PRO A 296 -7.77 -0.85 4.69
CA PRO A 296 -6.95 -1.67 5.58
C PRO A 296 -7.55 -1.86 6.98
N ASP A 297 -8.64 -1.17 7.30
CA ASP A 297 -9.35 -1.22 8.57
C ASP A 297 -10.72 -1.90 8.43
N ASP A 298 -11.45 -2.02 9.55
CA ASP A 298 -12.77 -2.64 9.60
C ASP A 298 -13.90 -1.75 9.01
N THR A 299 -13.56 -0.68 8.29
CA THR A 299 -14.57 0.21 7.71
C THR A 299 -15.41 -0.54 6.68
N PRO A 300 -16.75 -0.42 6.70
CA PRO A 300 -17.61 -1.13 5.76
C PRO A 300 -17.25 -0.86 4.31
N PHE A 301 -17.08 -1.92 3.51
CA PHE A 301 -16.78 -1.77 2.09
C PHE A 301 -17.39 -2.88 1.25
N LEU A 302 -17.65 -2.55 -0.01
CA LEU A 302 -18.00 -3.46 -1.09
C LEU A 302 -16.98 -3.29 -2.20
N ASN A 303 -16.32 -4.37 -2.63
CA ASN A 303 -15.39 -4.41 -3.74
C ASN A 303 -15.80 -5.39 -4.85
N GLY A 304 -15.16 -5.31 -6.01
CA GLY A 304 -15.46 -6.21 -7.13
C GLY A 304 -16.86 -5.98 -7.72
N THR A 305 -17.27 -4.72 -7.84
CA THR A 305 -18.65 -4.37 -8.26
C THR A 305 -19.04 -4.91 -9.62
N VAL A 306 -20.25 -5.46 -9.73
CA VAL A 306 -20.86 -5.94 -10.98
C VAL A 306 -22.37 -5.64 -11.01
N PHE A 307 -22.99 -5.71 -12.20
CA PHE A 307 -24.45 -5.55 -12.34
C PHE A 307 -25.27 -6.76 -11.92
N GLN A 308 -24.69 -7.96 -11.95
CA GLN A 308 -25.36 -9.20 -11.59
C GLN A 308 -24.35 -10.24 -11.12
N PRO A 309 -24.73 -11.16 -10.21
CA PRO A 309 -23.95 -12.33 -9.84
C PRO A 309 -23.26 -13.02 -11.02
N GLY A 310 -21.93 -13.18 -10.97
CA GLY A 310 -21.10 -13.75 -12.03
C GLY A 310 -20.87 -12.86 -13.28
N GLY A 311 -21.27 -11.58 -13.28
CA GLY A 311 -21.05 -10.65 -14.40
C GLY A 311 -19.65 -10.00 -14.45
N ASP A 312 -19.42 -9.18 -15.48
CA ASP A 312 -18.16 -8.41 -15.63
C ASP A 312 -18.06 -7.26 -14.61
N LEU A 313 -16.81 -6.93 -14.22
CA LEU A 313 -16.52 -5.81 -13.32
C LEU A 313 -16.98 -4.47 -13.90
N VAL A 314 -17.83 -3.79 -13.13
CA VAL A 314 -18.40 -2.47 -13.42
C VAL A 314 -17.73 -1.43 -12.56
N ASP A 315 -17.48 -0.25 -13.13
CA ASP A 315 -17.03 0.91 -12.35
C ASP A 315 -18.25 1.58 -11.67
N PRO A 316 -18.25 1.73 -10.33
CA PRO A 316 -19.35 2.37 -9.60
C PRO A 316 -19.72 3.75 -10.13
N THR A 317 -18.75 4.50 -10.68
CA THR A 317 -18.96 5.85 -11.23
C THR A 317 -19.88 5.88 -12.45
N SER A 318 -20.14 4.74 -13.09
CA SER A 318 -21.08 4.62 -14.21
C SER A 318 -22.54 4.49 -13.77
N VAL A 319 -22.79 4.21 -12.48
CA VAL A 319 -24.12 3.91 -11.92
C VAL A 319 -24.51 4.90 -10.83
N ILE A 320 -23.54 5.30 -10.02
CA ILE A 320 -23.71 6.15 -8.83
C ILE A 320 -23.17 7.55 -9.14
N LYS A 321 -23.89 8.58 -8.70
CA LYS A 321 -23.49 9.99 -8.79
C LYS A 321 -23.30 10.58 -7.39
N ASN A 322 -22.62 11.73 -7.33
CA ASN A 322 -22.54 12.50 -6.10
C ASN A 322 -23.94 12.91 -5.65
N ASP A 323 -24.14 12.87 -4.33
CA ASP A 323 -25.39 13.23 -3.64
C ASP A 323 -26.53 12.22 -3.82
N ASP A 324 -26.27 11.07 -4.46
CA ASP A 324 -27.23 9.95 -4.52
C ASP A 324 -27.38 9.28 -3.13
N PHE A 325 -28.60 8.88 -2.78
CA PHE A 325 -28.87 8.15 -1.55
C PHE A 325 -28.48 6.68 -1.68
N GLY A 326 -27.66 6.20 -0.74
CA GLY A 326 -27.04 4.89 -0.75
C GLY A 326 -27.39 4.01 0.44
N VAL A 327 -27.59 2.72 0.17
CA VAL A 327 -27.67 1.67 1.20
C VAL A 327 -26.79 0.50 0.78
N LEU A 328 -25.82 0.16 1.62
CA LEU A 328 -25.03 -1.07 1.50
C LEU A 328 -25.69 -2.16 2.35
N VAL A 329 -25.78 -3.36 1.82
CA VAL A 329 -26.39 -4.53 2.46
C VAL A 329 -25.40 -5.69 2.43
N PHE A 330 -25.20 -6.33 3.57
CA PHE A 330 -24.24 -7.41 3.77
C PHE A 330 -24.99 -8.68 4.22
N GLY A 331 -24.95 -9.72 3.38
CA GLY A 331 -25.77 -10.93 3.49
C GLY A 331 -25.32 -11.97 4.52
N ASP A 332 -24.06 -11.91 4.95
CA ASP A 332 -23.48 -12.81 5.95
C ASP A 332 -22.85 -12.01 7.10
N THR A 333 -23.67 -11.54 8.04
CA THR A 333 -23.14 -11.11 9.36
C THR A 333 -22.80 -12.30 10.26
N SER A 334 -23.10 -13.53 9.82
CA SER A 334 -22.55 -14.76 10.38
C SER A 334 -21.57 -15.36 9.38
N SER A 335 -20.28 -15.20 9.67
CA SER A 335 -19.18 -15.75 8.91
C SER A 335 -19.38 -17.21 8.49
N SER A 336 -19.69 -17.42 7.21
CA SER A 336 -18.99 -18.47 6.49
C SER A 336 -17.51 -18.08 6.55
N ASN A 337 -16.77 -18.60 7.55
CA ASN A 337 -15.34 -18.37 7.81
C ASN A 337 -14.43 -18.84 6.65
N TRP A 338 -14.89 -18.86 5.39
CA TRP A 338 -14.14 -19.25 4.20
C TRP A 338 -13.42 -18.03 3.63
N CYS A 339 -12.13 -17.88 3.96
CA CYS A 339 -11.36 -16.66 3.71
C CYS A 339 -11.05 -16.41 2.24
N ASP A 340 -10.97 -17.47 1.41
CA ASP A 340 -10.76 -17.33 -0.03
C ASP A 340 -11.49 -18.44 -0.81
N ALA A 341 -12.56 -18.05 -1.51
CA ALA A 341 -13.38 -18.96 -2.31
C ALA A 341 -12.70 -19.44 -3.60
N SER A 342 -11.56 -18.85 -4.00
CA SER A 342 -10.78 -19.32 -5.15
C SER A 342 -9.98 -20.59 -4.85
N TYR A 343 -9.83 -20.95 -3.58
CA TYR A 343 -9.25 -22.22 -3.15
C TYR A 343 -10.34 -23.24 -2.83
N ARG A 344 -10.30 -24.38 -3.53
CA ARG A 344 -11.34 -25.41 -3.51
C ARG A 344 -11.44 -26.16 -2.18
N TRP A 345 -10.37 -26.19 -1.41
CA TRP A 345 -10.28 -26.94 -0.17
C TRP A 345 -9.59 -26.13 0.91
N ARG A 346 -9.92 -26.44 2.17
CA ARG A 346 -9.12 -25.99 3.32
C ARG A 346 -8.92 -27.11 4.33
N VAL A 347 -7.84 -27.01 5.07
CA VAL A 347 -7.58 -27.82 6.26
C VAL A 347 -7.20 -26.89 7.41
N ASN A 348 -7.88 -27.06 8.54
CA ASN A 348 -7.54 -26.35 9.76
C ASN A 348 -6.49 -27.16 10.51
N ILE A 349 -5.40 -26.51 10.90
CA ILE A 349 -4.34 -27.11 11.70
C ILE A 349 -4.18 -26.38 13.03
N THR A 350 -3.81 -27.12 14.06
CA THR A 350 -3.37 -26.59 15.34
C THR A 350 -1.95 -27.07 15.62
N ILE A 351 -1.09 -26.13 16.02
CA ILE A 351 0.31 -26.36 16.38
C ILE A 351 0.53 -26.03 17.86
N PRO A 352 1.64 -26.48 18.48
CA PRO A 352 1.97 -26.13 19.86
C PRO A 352 2.07 -24.61 20.07
N GLN A 353 1.84 -24.16 21.31
CA GLN A 353 1.97 -22.75 21.68
C GLN A 353 3.37 -22.24 21.37
N THR A 354 3.44 -21.19 20.56
CA THR A 354 4.67 -20.48 20.20
C THR A 354 4.50 -18.99 20.56
N PRO A 355 5.58 -18.24 20.90
CA PRO A 355 5.47 -16.81 21.11
C PRO A 355 5.01 -16.10 19.83
N TRP A 356 4.17 -15.07 19.97
CA TRP A 356 3.66 -14.33 18.83
C TRP A 356 4.79 -13.67 18.03
N GLY A 357 4.73 -13.74 16.70
CA GLY A 357 5.76 -13.23 15.79
C GLY A 357 6.98 -14.14 15.60
N SER A 358 7.07 -15.28 16.30
CA SER A 358 8.20 -16.22 16.16
C SER A 358 8.21 -16.89 14.79
N LEU A 359 9.40 -17.18 14.26
CA LEU A 359 9.57 -18.06 13.11
C LEU A 359 9.28 -19.51 13.48
N VAL A 360 8.42 -20.17 12.70
CA VAL A 360 8.04 -21.56 12.89
C VAL A 360 8.21 -22.33 11.58
N LEU A 361 8.93 -23.45 11.62
CA LEU A 361 9.05 -24.38 10.52
C LEU A 361 8.08 -25.54 10.70
N LEU A 362 7.04 -25.57 9.86
CA LEU A 362 6.05 -26.63 9.82
C LEU A 362 6.51 -27.76 8.90
N LYS A 363 6.57 -28.97 9.45
CA LYS A 363 6.72 -30.18 8.64
C LYS A 363 5.38 -30.90 8.54
N VAL A 364 4.70 -30.73 7.40
CA VAL A 364 3.35 -31.23 7.16
C VAL A 364 3.36 -32.43 6.20
N PRO A 365 2.60 -33.51 6.47
CA PRO A 365 2.41 -34.59 5.50
C PRO A 365 1.73 -34.07 4.23
N THR A 366 2.25 -34.35 3.04
CA THR A 366 1.62 -33.92 1.78
C THR A 366 0.27 -34.58 1.55
N SER A 367 0.02 -35.75 2.15
CA SER A 367 -1.28 -36.42 2.17
C SER A 367 -2.39 -35.59 2.84
N MET A 368 -2.04 -34.54 3.60
CA MET A 368 -2.99 -33.59 4.18
C MET A 368 -3.67 -32.73 3.11
N PHE A 369 -3.06 -32.60 1.92
CA PHE A 369 -3.51 -31.72 0.83
C PHE A 369 -3.86 -32.56 -0.42
N PRO A 370 -4.95 -33.35 -0.40
CA PRO A 370 -5.31 -34.19 -1.53
C PRO A 370 -5.61 -33.35 -2.77
N GLY A 371 -4.94 -33.66 -3.88
CA GLY A 371 -5.20 -33.02 -5.18
C GLY A 371 -4.60 -31.63 -5.36
N ILE A 372 -3.81 -31.12 -4.40
CA ILE A 372 -3.13 -29.84 -4.54
C ILE A 372 -2.15 -29.85 -5.73
N TYR A 373 -2.08 -28.74 -6.46
CA TYR A 373 -0.99 -28.52 -7.41
C TYR A 373 0.28 -28.08 -6.65
N SER A 374 1.39 -28.75 -6.91
CA SER A 374 2.69 -28.43 -6.29
C SER A 374 3.87 -28.80 -7.20
N THR A 375 4.93 -28.01 -7.12
CA THR A 375 6.29 -28.32 -7.59
C THR A 375 7.20 -28.55 -6.38
N GLU A 376 8.53 -28.56 -6.55
CA GLU A 376 9.46 -28.75 -5.42
C GLU A 376 9.48 -27.56 -4.44
N ASP A 377 9.15 -26.37 -4.92
CA ASP A 377 9.33 -25.08 -4.25
C ASP A 377 8.06 -24.19 -4.27
N ASN A 378 7.02 -24.59 -5.03
CA ASN A 378 5.76 -23.88 -5.11
C ASN A 378 4.59 -24.81 -4.81
N ALA A 379 3.52 -24.26 -4.24
CA ALA A 379 2.25 -24.95 -4.11
C ALA A 379 1.08 -23.97 -4.25
N SER A 380 -0.05 -24.47 -4.74
CA SER A 380 -1.28 -23.68 -4.86
C SER A 380 -2.02 -23.62 -3.53
N LEU A 381 -1.48 -22.86 -2.57
CA LEU A 381 -2.03 -22.68 -1.23
C LEU A 381 -1.91 -21.25 -0.70
N VAL A 382 -2.68 -20.95 0.34
CA VAL A 382 -2.57 -19.76 1.18
C VAL A 382 -2.87 -20.12 2.64
N ILE A 383 -2.28 -19.40 3.59
CA ILE A 383 -2.44 -19.66 5.03
C ILE A 383 -3.09 -18.46 5.70
N TYR A 384 -4.14 -18.70 6.49
CA TYR A 384 -4.82 -17.69 7.31
C TYR A 384 -4.73 -18.05 8.80
N SER A 385 -4.91 -17.05 9.66
CA SER A 385 -5.13 -17.27 11.10
C SER A 385 -6.39 -18.09 11.34
N GLY A 386 -6.31 -19.06 12.25
CA GLY A 386 -7.40 -19.99 12.56
C GLY A 386 -8.43 -19.45 13.54
N ASP A 387 -8.41 -18.15 13.85
CA ASP A 387 -9.40 -17.45 14.69
C ASP A 387 -10.63 -16.98 13.90
N GLY A 388 -10.64 -17.18 12.58
CA GLY A 388 -11.73 -16.77 11.70
C GLY A 388 -11.66 -15.31 11.24
N SER A 389 -10.60 -14.57 11.60
CA SER A 389 -10.39 -13.18 11.18
C SER A 389 -9.90 -13.03 9.73
N CYS A 390 -9.58 -14.13 9.05
CA CYS A 390 -9.05 -14.15 7.68
C CYS A 390 -7.80 -13.28 7.47
N ASN A 391 -7.01 -13.09 8.52
CA ASN A 391 -5.70 -12.47 8.43
C ASN A 391 -4.72 -13.44 7.76
N GLN A 392 -4.18 -13.05 6.61
CA GLN A 392 -3.20 -13.85 5.89
C GLN A 392 -1.90 -13.93 6.69
N VAL A 393 -1.35 -15.14 6.80
CA VAL A 393 -0.12 -15.42 7.55
C VAL A 393 1.04 -15.40 6.58
N ASP A 394 2.10 -14.66 6.91
CA ASP A 394 3.34 -14.68 6.14
C ASP A 394 3.93 -16.09 6.18
N PHE A 395 4.19 -16.66 5.00
CA PHE A 395 4.73 -18.01 4.87
C PHE A 395 5.70 -18.12 3.69
N TRP A 396 6.58 -19.12 3.76
CA TRP A 396 7.47 -19.47 2.66
C TRP A 396 7.65 -20.98 2.58
N ILE A 397 7.60 -21.54 1.38
CA ILE A 397 7.74 -22.97 1.10
C ILE A 397 9.21 -23.24 0.84
N GLU A 398 9.87 -23.90 1.80
CA GLU A 398 11.27 -24.30 1.64
C GLU A 398 11.42 -25.52 0.74
N TYR A 399 10.48 -26.47 0.85
CA TYR A 399 10.52 -27.73 0.12
C TYR A 399 9.15 -28.42 0.13
N TRP A 400 8.77 -28.97 -1.01
CA TRP A 400 7.54 -29.74 -1.18
C TRP A 400 7.84 -31.07 -1.87
N GLY A 401 7.90 -32.15 -1.09
CA GLY A 401 8.22 -33.49 -1.56
C GLY A 401 7.00 -34.41 -1.70
N SER A 402 7.25 -35.67 -2.07
CA SER A 402 6.17 -36.67 -2.20
C SER A 402 5.53 -37.09 -0.86
N THR A 403 6.23 -36.89 0.26
CA THR A 403 5.78 -37.37 1.59
C THR A 403 5.55 -36.22 2.58
N TYR A 404 6.41 -35.20 2.55
CA TYR A 404 6.32 -34.05 3.46
C TYR A 404 6.60 -32.75 2.70
N ALA A 405 5.93 -31.69 3.15
CA ALA A 405 6.26 -30.31 2.82
C ALA A 405 6.79 -29.57 4.06
N TRP A 406 7.71 -28.65 3.83
CA TRP A 406 8.43 -27.84 4.82
C TRP A 406 8.05 -26.39 4.56
N ILE A 407 7.24 -25.82 5.45
CA ILE A 407 6.64 -24.51 5.28
C ILE A 407 7.01 -23.66 6.48
N TRP A 408 7.71 -22.55 6.23
CA TRP A 408 7.95 -21.53 7.23
C TRP A 408 6.69 -20.68 7.39
N ILE A 409 6.34 -20.34 8.63
CA ILE A 409 5.30 -19.36 8.94
C ILE A 409 5.81 -18.39 10.02
N LYS A 410 5.27 -17.17 10.01
CA LYS A 410 5.40 -16.24 11.14
C LYS A 410 4.23 -16.47 12.08
N SER A 411 4.50 -16.89 13.31
CA SER A 411 3.44 -17.32 14.22
C SER A 411 2.48 -16.19 14.56
N THR A 412 1.19 -16.40 14.33
CA THR A 412 0.09 -15.52 14.75
C THR A 412 -0.72 -16.11 15.90
N GLY A 413 -0.39 -17.32 16.35
CA GLY A 413 -1.10 -18.07 17.38
C GLY A 413 -0.86 -19.58 17.27
N THR A 414 -1.85 -20.37 17.68
CA THR A 414 -1.78 -21.85 17.63
C THR A 414 -2.63 -22.47 16.54
N SER A 415 -3.62 -21.76 16.00
CA SER A 415 -4.56 -22.27 15.01
C SER A 415 -4.37 -21.57 13.68
N TYR A 416 -4.39 -22.34 12.60
CA TYR A 416 -4.20 -21.86 11.22
C TYR A 416 -5.16 -22.58 10.28
N SER A 417 -5.61 -21.88 9.24
CA SER A 417 -6.42 -22.42 8.16
C SER A 417 -5.61 -22.40 6.87
N ILE A 418 -5.23 -23.57 6.36
CA ILE A 418 -4.48 -23.70 5.10
C ILE A 418 -5.47 -24.01 4.00
N TYR A 419 -5.62 -23.08 3.06
CA TYR A 419 -6.47 -23.20 1.87
C TYR A 419 -5.61 -23.66 0.70
N PHE A 420 -6.13 -24.55 -0.13
CA PHE A 420 -5.37 -25.14 -1.25
C PHE A 420 -6.27 -25.56 -2.43
N THR A 421 -5.67 -25.68 -3.61
CA THR A 421 -6.37 -25.96 -4.87
C THR A 421 -5.50 -26.74 -5.87
N ASP A 422 -6.13 -27.27 -6.93
CA ASP A 422 -5.49 -28.00 -8.04
C ASP A 422 -5.09 -27.07 -9.21
N ASP A 423 -5.38 -25.77 -9.12
CA ASP A 423 -5.08 -24.78 -10.16
C ASP A 423 -3.60 -24.36 -10.14
N PRO A 424 -2.81 -24.63 -11.19
CA PRO A 424 -1.40 -24.24 -11.28
C PRO A 424 -1.18 -22.72 -11.31
N ASN A 425 -2.17 -21.92 -11.72
CA ASN A 425 -2.03 -20.46 -11.78
C ASN A 425 -1.99 -19.81 -10.38
N LYS A 426 -2.34 -20.58 -9.34
CA LYS A 426 -2.30 -20.17 -7.93
C LYS A 426 -1.04 -20.64 -7.22
N ALA A 427 -0.11 -21.30 -7.92
CA ALA A 427 1.14 -21.77 -7.35
C ALA A 427 1.99 -20.58 -6.90
N THR A 428 2.43 -20.61 -5.64
CA THR A 428 3.32 -19.60 -5.05
C THR A 428 4.39 -20.28 -4.22
N SER A 429 5.54 -19.63 -4.06
CA SER A 429 6.61 -20.03 -3.15
C SER A 429 6.39 -19.49 -1.74
N GLY A 430 5.44 -18.57 -1.56
CA GLY A 430 5.13 -17.97 -0.27
C GLY A 430 4.33 -16.68 -0.36
N TYR A 431 4.14 -16.03 0.78
CA TYR A 431 3.58 -14.70 0.92
C TYR A 431 4.42 -13.90 1.90
N ASN A 432 4.85 -12.70 1.50
CA ASN A 432 5.69 -11.79 2.30
C ASN A 432 6.95 -12.43 2.90
N ALA A 433 7.59 -13.36 2.19
CA ALA A 433 8.80 -14.04 2.68
C ALA A 433 9.93 -13.07 3.10
N GLY A 434 10.04 -11.93 2.41
CA GLY A 434 10.98 -10.85 2.76
C GLY A 434 10.74 -10.17 4.11
N GLN A 435 9.58 -10.35 4.74
CA GLN A 435 9.25 -9.84 6.09
C GLN A 435 9.43 -10.91 7.19
N MET A 436 9.70 -12.16 6.79
CA MET A 436 9.87 -13.28 7.70
C MET A 436 11.31 -13.41 8.18
N PHE A 437 12.25 -13.30 7.25
CA PHE A 437 13.68 -13.46 7.49
C PHE A 437 14.38 -12.10 7.54
N TRP A 438 15.55 -12.04 8.18
CA TRP A 438 16.39 -10.85 8.10
C TRP A 438 16.93 -10.66 6.68
N LEU A 439 17.25 -11.78 6.02
CA LEU A 439 17.54 -11.82 4.60
C LEU A 439 16.93 -13.08 3.99
N ILE A 440 16.35 -12.95 2.81
CA ILE A 440 16.02 -14.05 1.92
C ILE A 440 16.41 -13.63 0.50
N ASP A 441 17.11 -14.51 -0.19
CA ASP A 441 17.42 -14.35 -1.62
C ASP A 441 17.21 -15.69 -2.33
N THR A 442 16.34 -15.68 -3.34
CA THR A 442 16.05 -16.81 -4.25
C THR A 442 16.80 -16.68 -5.57
N PHE A 443 17.70 -15.69 -5.68
CA PHE A 443 18.59 -15.48 -6.83
C PHE A 443 17.86 -15.36 -8.17
N ASP A 444 16.64 -14.83 -8.15
CA ASP A 444 15.85 -14.52 -9.33
C ASP A 444 16.46 -13.36 -10.12
N GLY A 445 16.74 -13.55 -11.40
CA GLY A 445 17.29 -12.50 -12.26
C GLY A 445 17.70 -12.98 -13.64
N SER A 446 18.23 -12.08 -14.46
CA SER A 446 18.62 -12.38 -15.85
C SER A 446 19.97 -13.08 -15.91
N ALA A 447 20.14 -13.98 -16.89
CA ALA A 447 21.42 -14.65 -17.10
C ALA A 447 22.58 -13.66 -17.28
N GLY A 448 23.64 -13.82 -16.48
CA GLY A 448 24.85 -12.99 -16.48
C GLY A 448 24.75 -11.69 -15.68
N SER A 449 23.63 -11.38 -15.02
CA SER A 449 23.53 -10.19 -14.16
C SER A 449 24.19 -10.41 -12.79
N SER A 450 24.66 -9.32 -12.18
CA SER A 450 25.13 -9.35 -10.79
C SER A 450 23.98 -9.63 -9.81
N PRO A 451 24.24 -10.29 -8.68
CA PRO A 451 23.27 -10.47 -7.59
C PRO A 451 22.82 -9.13 -7.01
N ASN A 452 21.71 -9.14 -6.26
CA ASN A 452 21.05 -7.93 -5.78
C ASN A 452 22.02 -7.02 -5.00
N PRO A 453 22.38 -5.84 -5.54
CA PRO A 453 23.35 -4.94 -4.91
C PRO A 453 22.79 -4.21 -3.68
N GLY A 454 21.49 -4.39 -3.37
CA GLY A 454 20.87 -3.94 -2.13
C GLY A 454 20.93 -4.97 -1.00
N LEU A 455 21.41 -6.20 -1.27
CA LEU A 455 21.60 -7.25 -0.25
C LEU A 455 23.08 -7.67 -0.12
N TRP A 456 23.82 -7.65 -1.24
CA TRP A 456 25.16 -8.24 -1.33
C TRP A 456 26.23 -7.27 -1.84
N GLU A 457 27.41 -7.36 -1.23
CA GLU A 457 28.69 -7.00 -1.82
C GLU A 457 29.19 -8.18 -2.68
N ASN A 458 29.70 -7.92 -3.88
CA ASN A 458 30.15 -8.95 -4.83
C ASN A 458 31.65 -8.86 -5.14
N PRO A 459 32.53 -9.18 -4.16
CA PRO A 459 33.98 -9.12 -4.34
C PRO A 459 34.51 -10.21 -5.28
N GLY A 460 33.80 -11.33 -5.43
CA GLY A 460 34.29 -12.51 -6.16
C GLY A 460 33.66 -12.75 -7.53
N GLY A 461 32.85 -11.83 -8.06
CA GLY A 461 32.30 -11.93 -9.42
C GLY A 461 31.24 -13.02 -9.61
N ALA A 462 30.44 -13.28 -8.58
CA ALA A 462 29.25 -14.11 -8.67
C ALA A 462 28.26 -13.54 -9.69
N TYR A 463 27.49 -14.39 -10.36
CA TYR A 463 26.48 -13.97 -11.34
C TYR A 463 25.28 -14.92 -11.37
N LEU A 464 24.14 -14.44 -11.86
CA LEU A 464 22.92 -15.23 -11.97
C LEU A 464 22.89 -16.02 -13.29
N ASP A 465 22.43 -17.27 -13.28
CA ASP A 465 22.36 -18.11 -14.50
C ASP A 465 21.12 -17.86 -15.37
N GLY A 466 20.14 -17.10 -14.86
CA GLY A 466 18.87 -16.83 -15.52
C GLY A 466 17.75 -17.84 -15.23
N ASN A 467 18.02 -18.86 -14.42
CA ASN A 467 17.09 -19.92 -14.03
C ASN A 467 16.84 -19.97 -12.52
N GLY A 468 17.08 -18.86 -11.80
CA GLY A 468 16.89 -18.78 -10.36
C GLY A 468 18.06 -19.35 -9.54
N ASN A 469 19.28 -19.39 -10.09
CA ASN A 469 20.47 -19.82 -9.35
C ASN A 469 21.57 -18.76 -9.39
N LEU A 470 22.24 -18.59 -8.26
CA LEU A 470 23.53 -17.93 -8.16
C LEU A 470 24.64 -18.89 -8.58
N VAL A 471 25.41 -18.51 -9.60
CA VAL A 471 26.64 -19.18 -9.99
C VAL A 471 27.81 -18.58 -9.21
N VAL A 472 28.48 -19.43 -8.46
CA VAL A 472 29.70 -19.15 -7.69
C VAL A 472 30.85 -19.81 -8.45
N PRO A 473 31.64 -19.04 -9.22
CA PRO A 473 32.70 -19.61 -10.05
C PRO A 473 33.81 -20.22 -9.20
N ALA A 474 34.32 -21.38 -9.65
CA ALA A 474 35.47 -22.06 -9.07
C ALA A 474 36.67 -21.11 -8.89
N GLY A 475 37.40 -21.30 -7.80
CA GLY A 475 38.53 -20.49 -7.37
C GLY A 475 39.05 -20.99 -6.03
N VAL A 476 40.27 -20.59 -5.68
CA VAL A 476 40.95 -20.99 -4.43
C VAL A 476 40.55 -20.03 -3.30
N GLU A 477 40.12 -20.58 -2.16
CA GLU A 477 39.82 -19.88 -0.89
C GLU A 477 39.11 -18.53 -1.05
N LYS A 478 37.98 -18.54 -1.77
CA LYS A 478 37.38 -17.32 -2.31
C LYS A 478 36.07 -16.94 -1.62
N LEU A 479 36.01 -15.71 -1.10
CA LEU A 479 34.75 -15.03 -0.76
C LEU A 479 34.11 -14.47 -2.03
N VAL A 480 32.87 -14.86 -2.28
CA VAL A 480 32.19 -14.58 -3.54
C VAL A 480 31.08 -13.54 -3.38
N LEU A 481 30.26 -13.67 -2.34
CA LEU A 481 29.31 -12.64 -1.91
C LEU A 481 29.44 -12.40 -0.41
N GLN A 482 29.10 -11.20 0.05
CA GLN A 482 29.01 -10.87 1.48
C GLN A 482 27.81 -9.96 1.74
N THR A 483 27.13 -10.13 2.88
CA THR A 483 26.01 -9.26 3.25
C THR A 483 26.49 -7.81 3.43
N LEU A 484 25.68 -6.85 2.96
CA LEU A 484 25.97 -5.42 3.15
C LEU A 484 25.92 -5.03 4.62
N ASP A 485 24.84 -5.43 5.28
CA ASP A 485 24.62 -5.16 6.69
C ASP A 485 25.19 -6.26 7.59
N ALA A 486 25.52 -5.87 8.82
CA ALA A 486 26.02 -6.77 9.85
C ALA A 486 24.92 -7.16 10.85
N LEU A 487 25.05 -8.37 11.40
CA LEU A 487 24.13 -9.02 12.33
C LEU A 487 24.71 -8.99 13.75
N THR A 488 23.85 -8.96 14.75
CA THR A 488 24.25 -9.08 16.16
C THR A 488 23.40 -10.10 16.87
N GLY A 489 24.04 -10.96 17.67
CA GLY A 489 23.36 -11.95 18.50
C GLY A 489 23.23 -13.33 17.85
N ASN A 490 22.22 -14.08 18.29
CA ASN A 490 21.92 -15.43 17.82
C ASN A 490 21.24 -15.38 16.44
N PHE A 491 21.66 -16.22 15.49
CA PHE A 491 21.02 -16.34 14.18
C PHE A 491 21.27 -17.73 13.58
N PHE A 492 20.52 -18.03 12.52
CA PHE A 492 20.76 -19.18 11.66
C PHE A 492 20.84 -18.78 10.19
N VAL A 493 21.61 -19.53 9.42
CA VAL A 493 21.69 -19.42 7.96
C VAL A 493 21.24 -20.75 7.37
N ARG A 494 20.26 -20.73 6.48
CA ARG A 494 19.86 -21.92 5.70
C ARG A 494 20.01 -21.63 4.24
N PHE A 495 20.50 -22.60 3.48
CA PHE A 495 20.71 -22.43 2.05
C PHE A 495 20.57 -23.74 1.32
N ARG A 496 20.26 -23.67 0.02
CA ARG A 496 20.23 -24.81 -0.88
C ARG A 496 21.34 -24.65 -1.91
N MET A 497 22.18 -25.67 -2.02
CA MET A 497 23.39 -25.63 -2.83
C MET A 497 23.63 -26.94 -3.58
N ALA A 498 24.24 -26.83 -4.75
CA ALA A 498 24.63 -27.94 -5.61
C ALA A 498 26.01 -27.71 -6.27
N PRO A 499 26.83 -28.76 -6.47
CA PRO A 499 27.99 -28.70 -7.35
C PRO A 499 27.57 -28.70 -8.83
N GLU A 500 28.37 -28.06 -9.70
CA GLU A 500 28.26 -28.22 -11.15
C GLU A 500 28.39 -29.70 -11.55
N ARG A 501 29.30 -30.44 -10.88
CA ARG A 501 29.58 -31.86 -11.13
C ARG A 501 29.83 -32.61 -9.82
N ALA A 502 28.99 -33.59 -9.52
CA ALA A 502 29.02 -34.38 -8.27
C ALA A 502 30.19 -35.36 -8.07
N VAL A 503 31.15 -35.44 -9.00
CA VAL A 503 32.30 -36.38 -8.95
C VAL A 503 33.65 -35.65 -8.96
N ARG A 504 33.66 -34.36 -8.65
CA ARG A 504 34.84 -33.50 -8.53
C ARG A 504 34.86 -32.87 -7.14
N ASP A 505 36.01 -32.35 -6.72
CA ASP A 505 36.12 -31.51 -5.51
C ASP A 505 34.98 -30.52 -5.43
N PHE A 506 34.43 -30.42 -4.24
CA PHE A 506 33.41 -29.48 -3.92
C PHE A 506 33.55 -29.09 -2.46
N ASP A 507 33.97 -27.84 -2.27
CA ASP A 507 34.38 -27.17 -1.04
C ASP A 507 33.70 -25.80 -1.05
N ALA A 508 32.38 -25.82 -0.86
CA ALA A 508 31.55 -24.61 -0.96
C ALA A 508 30.58 -24.53 0.20
N GLY A 509 30.16 -23.30 0.52
CA GLY A 509 29.18 -23.07 1.56
C GLY A 509 29.12 -21.60 1.96
N VAL A 510 29.03 -21.36 3.27
CA VAL A 510 28.89 -20.01 3.82
C VAL A 510 30.01 -19.69 4.80
N GLN A 511 30.29 -18.42 4.96
CA GLN A 511 31.26 -17.90 5.91
C GLN A 511 30.57 -16.95 6.89
N VAL A 512 31.07 -16.94 8.12
CA VAL A 512 30.75 -15.94 9.13
C VAL A 512 32.03 -15.13 9.36
N ALA A 513 31.95 -13.81 9.29
CA ALA A 513 33.08 -12.90 9.51
C ALA A 513 32.63 -11.71 10.35
N SER A 514 33.49 -11.16 11.21
CA SER A 514 33.19 -9.88 11.88
C SER A 514 33.25 -8.70 10.88
N SER A 515 32.73 -7.53 11.21
CA SER A 515 32.75 -6.35 10.32
C SER A 515 33.49 -5.16 10.91
N THR A 516 34.11 -5.31 12.09
CA THR A 516 34.97 -4.27 12.66
C THR A 516 36.36 -4.32 12.04
N ASP A 517 36.88 -3.18 11.59
CA ASP A 517 38.26 -2.97 11.14
C ASP A 517 39.27 -2.86 12.30
N SER A 518 38.78 -2.84 13.54
CA SER A 518 39.59 -2.77 14.78
C SER A 518 40.00 -4.16 15.29
N ARG A 519 40.23 -5.13 14.39
CA ARG A 519 40.65 -6.48 14.78
C ARG A 519 42.06 -6.45 15.36
N GLU A 520 42.39 -7.45 16.16
CA GLU A 520 43.78 -7.72 16.53
C GLU A 520 44.59 -7.94 15.24
N GLY A 521 45.85 -7.54 15.25
CA GLY A 521 46.72 -7.76 14.12
C GLY A 521 48.14 -7.39 14.46
N TYR A 522 49.00 -7.37 13.46
CA TYR A 522 50.33 -6.80 13.64
C TYR A 522 50.79 -6.01 12.41
N LEU A 523 51.59 -4.99 12.67
CA LEU A 523 52.35 -4.31 11.65
C LEU A 523 53.71 -4.99 11.57
N GLN A 524 54.10 -5.41 10.36
CA GLN A 524 55.50 -5.71 10.08
C GLN A 524 56.18 -4.41 9.65
N VAL A 525 57.12 -3.93 10.47
CA VAL A 525 57.87 -2.70 10.26
C VAL A 525 59.31 -3.06 9.91
N THR A 526 59.64 -3.02 8.63
CA THR A 526 61.03 -3.16 8.17
C THR A 526 61.66 -1.79 8.06
N VAL A 527 62.69 -1.55 8.87
CA VAL A 527 63.44 -0.29 8.91
C VAL A 527 64.78 -0.48 8.21
N ASN A 528 64.94 0.19 7.07
CA ASN A 528 66.18 0.19 6.30
C ASN A 528 67.06 1.37 6.74
N TYR A 529 68.36 1.09 6.86
CA TYR A 529 69.39 2.07 7.23
C TYR A 529 70.70 1.68 6.53
N PRO A 530 71.54 2.62 6.04
CA PRO A 530 72.67 2.31 5.17
C PRO A 530 73.88 1.70 5.89
N SER A 531 73.88 1.67 7.22
CA SER A 531 74.96 1.08 8.03
C SER A 531 74.41 0.17 9.14
N ASN A 532 75.23 -0.74 9.66
CA ASN A 532 74.82 -1.60 10.77
C ASN A 532 75.11 -0.89 12.09
N VAL A 533 74.07 -0.52 12.83
CA VAL A 533 74.18 0.07 14.17
C VAL A 533 73.37 -0.76 15.16
N GLN A 534 73.92 -0.94 16.36
CA GLN A 534 73.33 -1.81 17.39
C GLN A 534 72.88 -1.02 18.60
N ASP A 535 71.85 -1.51 19.26
CA ASP A 535 71.34 -0.96 20.52
C ASP A 535 71.02 0.54 20.42
N VAL A 536 70.25 0.93 19.40
CA VAL A 536 69.85 2.31 19.12
C VAL A 536 68.36 2.52 19.40
N GLN A 537 67.96 3.77 19.61
CA GLN A 537 66.57 4.18 19.78
C GLN A 537 66.02 4.65 18.42
N ILE A 538 65.10 3.88 17.88
CA ILE A 538 64.60 3.98 16.51
C ILE A 538 63.22 4.63 16.56
N PRO A 539 63.02 5.80 15.92
CA PRO A 539 61.69 6.37 15.76
C PRO A 539 60.93 5.58 14.69
N VAL A 540 59.66 5.25 14.93
CA VAL A 540 58.76 4.64 13.94
C VAL A 540 57.53 5.51 13.81
N TYR A 541 57.32 6.03 12.60
CA TYR A 541 56.20 6.89 12.26
C TYR A 541 55.07 6.06 11.65
N LEU A 542 53.88 6.17 12.22
CA LEU A 542 52.65 5.65 11.64
C LEU A 542 51.86 6.81 11.03
N ASP A 543 51.42 6.62 9.78
CA ASP A 543 50.53 7.57 9.12
C ASP A 543 49.14 7.58 9.77
N SER A 544 48.29 8.54 9.38
CA SER A 544 46.94 8.68 9.93
C SER A 544 46.09 7.43 9.73
N THR A 545 46.24 6.74 8.58
CA THR A 545 45.46 5.54 8.27
C THR A 545 45.81 4.39 9.20
N THR A 546 47.10 4.17 9.42
CA THR A 546 47.61 3.10 10.30
C THR A 546 47.41 3.44 11.78
N ALA A 547 47.50 4.72 12.15
CA ALA A 547 47.26 5.16 13.52
C ALA A 547 45.79 5.03 13.94
N GLN A 548 44.84 5.32 13.04
CA GLN A 548 43.39 5.25 13.32
C GLN A 548 42.85 3.83 13.45
N MET A 549 43.45 2.84 12.77
CA MET A 549 43.03 1.43 12.89
C MET A 549 43.40 0.78 14.23
N ILE A 550 44.30 1.41 14.99
CA ILE A 550 44.76 0.94 16.30
C ILE A 550 44.05 1.75 17.38
N LEU A 551 43.44 1.06 18.34
CA LEU A 551 42.80 1.64 19.50
C LEU A 551 43.80 2.43 20.34
N HIS A 552 43.56 3.73 20.45
CA HIS A 552 44.40 4.69 21.17
C HIS A 552 43.56 5.70 21.96
N ASN A 553 44.20 6.51 22.81
CA ASN A 553 43.54 7.53 23.61
C ASN A 553 44.33 8.84 23.68
N ASP A 554 43.69 9.89 24.20
CA ASP A 554 44.25 11.24 24.30
C ASP A 554 45.48 11.35 25.23
N LEU A 555 45.78 10.30 26.00
CA LEU A 555 46.96 10.22 26.86
C LEU A 555 48.20 9.66 26.13
N SER A 556 48.15 9.60 24.79
CA SER A 556 49.17 8.97 23.94
C SER A 556 49.45 7.52 24.34
N GLN A 557 48.41 6.79 24.72
CA GLN A 557 48.47 5.36 24.96
C GLN A 557 47.78 4.64 23.80
N ALA A 558 48.34 3.51 23.38
CA ALA A 558 47.75 2.64 22.37
C ALA A 558 47.76 1.19 22.83
N GLN A 559 46.87 0.38 22.26
CA GLN A 559 46.83 -1.05 22.53
C GLN A 559 47.87 -1.80 21.70
N ILE A 560 49.15 -1.65 22.03
CA ILE A 560 50.25 -2.25 21.28
C ILE A 560 51.26 -3.04 22.15
N GLU A 561 51.91 -4.01 21.52
CA GLU A 561 53.09 -4.73 22.02
C GLU A 561 54.09 -4.88 20.86
N VAL A 562 55.40 -4.80 21.13
CA VAL A 562 56.45 -4.79 20.08
C VAL A 562 57.36 -6.00 20.24
N TYR A 563 57.72 -6.65 19.13
CA TYR A 563 58.54 -7.86 19.10
C TYR A 563 59.64 -7.81 18.04
N SER A 564 60.72 -8.54 18.27
CA SER A 564 61.82 -8.70 17.31
C SER A 564 61.65 -9.88 16.34
N ASP A 565 60.65 -10.73 16.54
CA ASP A 565 60.43 -11.94 15.76
C ASP A 565 58.96 -12.11 15.32
N PRO A 566 58.70 -12.71 14.14
CA PRO A 566 57.36 -12.87 13.60
C PRO A 566 56.46 -13.81 14.43
N GLN A 567 57.05 -14.63 15.31
CA GLN A 567 56.29 -15.51 16.21
C GLN A 567 55.87 -14.79 17.50
N MET A 568 56.24 -13.52 17.67
CA MET A 568 55.91 -12.68 18.82
C MET A 568 56.37 -13.28 20.16
N THR A 569 57.56 -13.88 20.18
CA THR A 569 58.11 -14.56 21.36
C THR A 569 59.14 -13.73 22.12
N SER A 570 59.74 -12.73 21.47
CA SER A 570 60.84 -11.90 21.97
C SER A 570 60.39 -10.44 22.04
N PRO A 571 59.80 -10.00 23.17
CA PRO A 571 59.29 -8.64 23.31
C PRO A 571 60.43 -7.62 23.34
N LEU A 572 60.21 -6.47 22.72
CA LEU A 572 61.11 -5.32 22.73
C LEU A 572 60.49 -4.18 23.55
N PRO A 573 61.30 -3.40 24.27
CA PRO A 573 60.82 -2.20 24.94
C PRO A 573 60.47 -1.13 23.90
N PHE A 574 59.42 -0.39 24.17
CA PHE A 574 58.97 0.74 23.35
C PHE A 574 58.46 1.88 24.23
N TRP A 575 58.37 3.08 23.65
CA TRP A 575 57.74 4.24 24.26
C TRP A 575 57.05 5.10 23.20
N ILE A 576 55.84 5.57 23.48
CA ILE A 576 55.02 6.37 22.56
C ILE A 576 55.23 7.85 22.89
N GLU A 577 55.79 8.58 21.93
CA GLU A 577 55.99 10.03 22.03
C GLU A 577 54.66 10.79 21.90
N TYR A 578 53.91 10.46 20.85
CA TYR A 578 52.54 10.92 20.66
C TYR A 578 51.73 9.89 19.88
N TRP A 579 50.42 9.89 20.12
CA TRP A 579 49.45 9.17 19.29
C TRP A 579 48.15 9.97 19.20
N ASN A 580 47.69 10.24 17.98
CA ASN A 580 46.39 10.84 17.69
C ASN A 580 45.90 10.43 16.30
N ASP A 581 44.71 10.90 15.91
CA ASP A 581 44.10 10.56 14.62
C ASP A 581 44.92 10.99 13.38
N ASN A 582 45.87 11.93 13.53
CA ASN A 582 46.72 12.39 12.42
C ASN A 582 48.02 11.57 12.28
N GLY A 583 48.31 10.65 13.20
CA GLY A 583 49.49 9.80 13.17
C GLY A 583 50.06 9.49 14.56
N ALA A 584 51.11 8.67 14.58
CA ALA A 584 51.79 8.29 15.81
C ALA A 584 53.32 8.21 15.63
N LEU A 585 54.05 8.44 16.72
CA LEU A 585 55.49 8.24 16.80
C LEU A 585 55.83 7.31 17.97
N ILE A 586 56.45 6.19 17.65
CA ILE A 586 56.83 5.13 18.60
C ILE A 586 58.35 4.98 18.59
N TRP A 587 58.97 5.00 19.75
CA TRP A 587 60.39 4.71 19.91
C TRP A 587 60.60 3.25 20.28
N ILE A 588 61.45 2.55 19.53
CA ILE A 588 61.80 1.15 19.73
C ILE A 588 63.30 1.05 19.95
N ARG A 589 63.73 0.26 20.94
CA ARG A 589 65.16 -0.05 21.13
C ARG A 589 65.52 -1.32 20.36
N GLY A 590 66.45 -1.20 19.41
CA GLY A 590 66.84 -2.33 18.56
C GLY A 590 68.09 -2.09 17.72
N ASP A 591 68.31 -2.98 16.75
CA ASP A 591 69.42 -2.92 15.80
C ASP A 591 68.90 -2.47 14.42
N LEU A 592 69.69 -1.67 13.69
CA LEU A 592 69.38 -1.22 12.33
C LEU A 592 70.44 -1.71 11.32
N PRO A 593 70.03 -2.05 10.08
CA PRO A 593 68.65 -2.25 9.62
C PRO A 593 67.99 -3.46 10.30
N GLY A 594 66.68 -3.42 10.51
CA GLY A 594 65.95 -4.42 11.30
C GLY A 594 64.48 -4.55 10.91
N THR A 595 63.82 -5.64 11.31
CA THR A 595 62.37 -5.80 11.18
C THR A 595 61.74 -6.01 12.55
N PHE A 596 60.68 -5.26 12.82
CA PHE A 596 59.97 -5.24 14.10
C PHE A 596 58.50 -5.57 13.85
N TYR A 597 57.87 -6.20 14.83
CA TYR A 597 56.47 -6.61 14.74
C TYR A 597 55.68 -5.89 15.84
N ILE A 598 54.82 -4.95 15.43
CA ILE A 598 53.96 -4.19 16.35
C ILE A 598 52.59 -4.86 16.36
N LYS A 599 52.35 -5.69 17.36
CA LYS A 599 51.03 -6.27 17.63
C LYS A 599 50.11 -5.16 18.12
N TYR A 600 48.89 -5.07 17.57
CA TYR A 600 47.96 -3.99 17.88
C TYR A 600 46.56 -4.50 18.24
N ASN A 601 45.75 -3.63 18.87
CA ASN A 601 44.44 -3.93 19.46
C ASN A 601 44.50 -5.08 20.49
N THR A 602 45.59 -5.13 21.27
CA THR A 602 45.89 -6.17 22.27
C THR A 602 45.01 -6.14 23.53
N GLY A 603 44.05 -5.21 23.61
CA GLY A 603 43.12 -5.07 24.73
C GLY A 603 43.65 -4.26 25.93
N THR A 604 44.92 -3.83 25.93
CA THR A 604 45.51 -3.05 27.04
C THR A 604 46.17 -1.78 26.54
N TYR A 605 45.70 -0.60 26.97
CA TYR A 605 46.33 0.68 26.65
C TYR A 605 47.65 0.85 27.38
N ARG A 606 48.73 1.15 26.64
CA ARG A 606 50.07 1.39 27.18
C ARG A 606 50.71 2.58 26.48
N ARG A 607 51.44 3.42 27.24
CA ARG A 607 52.38 4.42 26.68
C ARG A 607 53.76 3.82 26.41
N GLY A 608 54.09 2.70 27.06
CA GLY A 608 55.41 2.06 27.00
C GLY A 608 56.29 2.39 28.21
N ASP A 609 57.51 1.86 28.22
CA ASP A 609 58.51 2.05 29.29
C ASP A 609 59.74 2.76 28.73
N GLY A 610 59.79 4.09 28.92
CA GLY A 610 60.89 4.92 28.42
C GLY A 610 62.23 4.61 29.09
N ASP A 611 62.25 4.17 30.36
CA ASP A 611 63.50 3.80 31.06
C ASP A 611 64.14 2.53 30.45
N ALA A 612 63.34 1.65 29.86
CA ALA A 612 63.85 0.47 29.15
C ALA A 612 64.37 0.82 27.73
N VAL A 613 63.82 1.87 27.12
CA VAL A 613 64.17 2.31 25.75
C VAL A 613 65.41 3.20 25.74
N PHE A 614 65.46 4.22 26.59
CA PHE A 614 66.45 5.29 26.53
C PHE A 614 67.51 5.18 27.64
N PRO A 615 68.77 5.55 27.35
CA PRO A 615 69.83 5.70 28.36
C PRO A 615 69.48 6.61 29.55
N PHE A 616 68.66 7.63 29.31
CA PHE A 616 68.06 8.48 30.34
C PHE A 616 66.66 8.87 29.86
N PHE A 617 65.67 8.79 30.73
CA PHE A 617 64.28 9.12 30.45
C PHE A 617 63.61 9.67 31.71
N ASP A 618 62.74 10.65 31.55
CA ASP A 618 61.79 11.08 32.58
C ASP A 618 60.55 11.69 31.91
N ASP A 619 59.36 11.20 32.26
CA ASP A 619 58.05 11.76 31.86
C ASP A 619 57.35 12.43 33.04
N PHE A 620 58.05 12.63 34.17
CA PHE A 620 57.57 13.33 35.35
C PHE A 620 56.24 12.83 35.94
N ASN A 621 55.85 11.58 35.66
CA ASN A 621 54.52 11.06 36.00
C ASN A 621 54.33 10.72 37.48
N GLU A 622 55.41 10.37 38.18
CA GLU A 622 55.31 9.86 39.56
C GLU A 622 56.19 10.59 40.57
N THR A 623 57.46 10.87 40.25
CA THR A 623 58.42 11.46 41.20
C THR A 623 59.50 12.29 40.52
N LEU A 624 60.11 13.23 41.24
CA LEU A 624 61.33 13.93 40.80
C LEU A 624 62.61 13.25 41.34
N SER A 625 62.57 11.94 41.62
CA SER A 625 63.66 11.23 42.32
C SER A 625 64.97 11.17 41.52
N LYS A 626 64.88 11.28 40.19
CA LYS A 626 66.01 11.36 39.25
C LYS A 626 66.70 12.73 39.27
N TRP A 627 66.12 13.74 39.92
CA TRP A 627 66.58 15.13 39.87
C TRP A 627 67.04 15.66 41.24
N THR A 628 67.97 16.60 41.19
CA THR A 628 68.33 17.52 42.26
C THR A 628 67.69 18.86 41.91
N ILE A 629 66.76 19.32 42.74
CA ILE A 629 66.08 20.61 42.57
C ILE A 629 66.97 21.69 43.18
N ASP A 630 67.10 22.83 42.49
CA ASP A 630 67.90 23.98 42.89
C ASP A 630 69.38 23.62 43.22
N PRO A 631 70.12 22.98 42.29
CA PRO A 631 71.48 22.49 42.53
C PRO A 631 72.48 23.57 42.98
N TYR A 632 72.19 24.86 42.76
CA TYR A 632 73.05 25.99 43.09
C TYR A 632 72.41 26.98 44.10
N ASP A 633 71.36 26.58 44.82
CA ASP A 633 70.67 27.41 45.83
C ASP A 633 70.19 28.80 45.32
N GLN A 634 69.68 28.84 44.09
CA GLN A 634 69.21 30.06 43.40
C GLN A 634 67.74 30.39 43.69
N GLY A 635 67.06 29.56 44.49
CA GLY A 635 65.66 29.72 44.89
C GLY A 635 64.67 29.13 43.88
N ALA A 636 65.12 28.18 43.06
CA ALA A 636 64.27 27.47 42.10
C ALA A 636 63.19 26.63 42.80
N LYS A 637 62.01 26.56 42.19
CA LYS A 637 60.90 25.72 42.66
C LYS A 637 60.37 24.90 41.50
N ALA A 638 60.21 23.60 41.74
CA ALA A 638 59.62 22.66 40.80
C ALA A 638 58.48 21.89 41.46
N SER A 639 57.39 21.70 40.73
CA SER A 639 56.22 20.94 41.17
C SER A 639 55.70 20.04 40.06
N ILE A 640 55.44 18.78 40.39
CA ILE A 640 54.78 17.82 39.49
C ILE A 640 53.27 18.05 39.46
N ASP A 641 52.63 17.72 38.33
CA ASP A 641 51.17 17.68 38.25
C ASP A 641 50.61 16.48 39.02
N THR A 642 49.90 16.76 40.12
CA THR A 642 49.29 15.73 40.98
C THR A 642 48.14 14.95 40.33
N THR A 643 47.68 15.34 39.13
CA THR A 643 46.59 14.68 38.41
C THR A 643 47.05 13.49 37.54
N GLY A 644 48.36 13.23 37.46
CA GLY A 644 48.91 12.06 36.75
C GLY A 644 49.08 12.27 35.24
N ASN A 645 49.26 13.52 34.80
CA ASN A 645 49.51 13.88 33.40
C ASN A 645 50.99 13.88 33.00
N GLY A 646 51.92 13.47 33.87
CA GLY A 646 53.34 13.41 33.51
C GLY A 646 53.96 14.76 33.14
N THR A 647 53.91 15.75 34.04
CA THR A 647 54.58 17.04 33.77
C THR A 647 55.22 17.60 35.03
N VAL A 648 56.31 18.35 34.86
CA VAL A 648 56.91 19.19 35.90
C VAL A 648 56.83 20.66 35.50
N THR A 649 56.31 21.49 36.40
CA THR A 649 56.31 22.94 36.25
C THR A 649 57.39 23.55 37.13
N ILE A 650 58.21 24.40 36.51
CA ILE A 650 59.29 25.13 37.14
C ILE A 650 58.88 26.60 37.21
N ASP A 651 59.02 27.23 38.37
CA ASP A 651 58.79 28.67 38.54
C ASP A 651 59.81 29.48 37.72
N GLY A 652 59.42 30.67 37.27
CA GLY A 652 60.33 31.54 36.54
C GLY A 652 61.42 32.15 37.43
N GLY A 653 62.30 32.96 36.84
CA GLY A 653 63.36 33.61 37.59
C GLY A 653 64.43 34.17 36.68
N ASN A 654 65.38 34.88 37.29
CA ASN A 654 66.56 35.37 36.60
C ASN A 654 67.67 34.32 36.75
N SER A 655 68.13 33.77 35.63
CA SER A 655 69.38 33.03 35.52
C SER A 655 69.40 31.78 36.41
N VAL A 656 68.38 30.91 36.26
CA VAL A 656 68.08 29.79 37.17
C VAL A 656 68.40 28.44 36.53
N PHE A 657 69.35 27.71 37.12
CA PHE A 657 69.51 26.27 36.93
C PHE A 657 68.53 25.55 37.86
N ALA A 658 67.35 25.24 37.35
CA ALA A 658 66.24 24.82 38.19
C ALA A 658 66.35 23.38 38.68
N MET A 659 66.78 22.47 37.81
CA MET A 659 66.89 21.04 38.14
C MET A 659 68.08 20.43 37.41
N ARG A 660 68.81 19.53 38.06
CA ARG A 660 69.89 18.72 37.46
C ARG A 660 69.64 17.25 37.70
N ASN A 661 69.88 16.38 36.73
CA ASN A 661 69.89 14.94 36.99
C ASN A 661 70.86 14.59 38.15
N LYS A 662 70.44 13.68 39.02
CA LYS A 662 71.11 13.40 40.29
C LYS A 662 72.37 12.56 40.15
N GLN A 663 72.39 11.63 39.20
CA GLN A 663 73.51 10.73 38.94
C GLN A 663 74.13 11.05 37.56
N PRO A 664 75.47 11.02 37.42
CA PRO A 664 76.12 11.25 36.14
C PRO A 664 75.67 10.24 35.06
N LEU A 665 75.27 10.71 33.88
CA LEU A 665 74.79 9.86 32.79
C LEU A 665 75.91 9.06 32.08
N ASN A 666 77.13 9.59 32.06
CA ASN A 666 78.31 8.97 31.43
C ASN A 666 78.11 8.59 29.95
N ILE A 667 77.42 9.41 29.15
CA ILE A 667 77.14 9.12 27.74
C ILE A 667 78.40 9.37 26.89
N ARG A 668 78.85 8.33 26.17
CA ARG A 668 80.18 8.29 25.51
C ARG A 668 80.19 8.30 23.99
N TYR A 669 79.07 8.67 23.38
CA TYR A 669 78.81 8.61 21.96
C TYR A 669 78.02 9.85 21.55
N ASP A 670 77.92 10.12 20.25
CA ASP A 670 77.06 11.19 19.72
C ASP A 670 75.61 10.94 20.14
N PHE A 671 74.96 11.97 20.66
CA PHE A 671 73.67 11.83 21.32
C PHE A 671 72.69 12.92 20.94
N GLY A 672 71.41 12.59 21.06
CA GLY A 672 70.31 13.55 21.05
C GLY A 672 69.69 13.66 22.44
N VAL A 673 69.40 14.87 22.90
CA VAL A 673 68.52 15.11 24.06
C VAL A 673 67.21 15.68 23.53
N ARG A 674 66.16 14.87 23.54
CA ARG A 674 64.83 15.27 23.08
C ARG A 674 63.95 15.55 24.29
N PHE A 675 63.22 16.65 24.26
CA PHE A 675 62.34 17.05 25.35
C PHE A 675 61.16 17.85 24.83
N ARG A 676 60.10 17.91 25.62
CA ARG A 676 58.90 18.67 25.30
C ARG A 676 58.59 19.65 26.41
N MET A 677 58.44 20.92 26.05
CA MET A 677 58.18 21.99 27.02
C MET A 677 57.26 23.09 26.47
N LYS A 678 56.71 23.88 27.39
CA LYS A 678 55.97 25.11 27.08
C LYS A 678 56.12 26.16 28.16
N PRO A 679 55.81 27.44 27.87
CA PRO A 679 55.70 28.46 28.90
C PRO A 679 54.55 28.14 29.88
N ASN A 680 54.76 28.36 31.18
CA ASN A 680 53.71 28.19 32.18
C ASN A 680 52.78 29.43 32.31
N PHE A 681 52.89 30.35 31.36
CA PHE A 681 52.16 31.61 31.26
C PHE A 681 51.67 31.82 29.82
N GLN A 682 50.80 32.81 29.60
CA GLN A 682 50.08 33.00 28.33
C GLN A 682 50.15 34.43 27.79
N LYS A 683 51.30 35.10 27.91
CA LYS A 683 51.48 36.51 27.49
C LYS A 683 52.82 36.69 26.79
N ASN A 684 52.86 37.55 25.77
CA ASN A 684 54.08 37.77 24.99
C ASN A 684 55.11 38.52 25.85
N LYS A 685 56.03 37.75 26.42
CA LYS A 685 56.97 38.13 27.47
C LYS A 685 58.16 37.20 27.37
N ASP A 686 59.30 37.74 27.78
CA ASP A 686 60.56 37.03 27.98
C ASP A 686 60.34 35.68 28.68
N TRP A 687 60.91 34.62 28.10
CA TRP A 687 60.78 33.26 28.58
C TRP A 687 62.12 32.57 28.83
N ASP A 688 63.06 32.66 27.89
CA ASP A 688 64.41 32.09 27.94
C ASP A 688 64.51 30.78 28.73
N ALA A 689 63.83 29.75 28.21
CA ALA A 689 63.72 28.46 28.87
C ALA A 689 64.25 27.34 28.01
N GLY A 690 64.81 26.31 28.64
CA GLY A 690 65.22 25.10 27.94
C GLY A 690 66.14 24.23 28.78
N ILE A 691 67.17 23.66 28.16
CA ILE A 691 68.06 22.72 28.83
C ILE A 691 69.51 23.18 28.83
N GLY A 692 70.26 22.73 29.82
CA GLY A 692 71.71 22.86 29.87
C GLY A 692 72.38 21.50 29.84
N LEU A 693 73.54 21.38 29.18
CA LEU A 693 74.35 20.17 29.10
C LEU A 693 75.72 20.42 29.74
N TRP A 694 76.20 19.43 30.49
CA TRP A 694 77.50 19.52 31.16
C TRP A 694 78.20 18.17 31.25
N ASP A 695 79.50 18.15 30.92
CA ASP A 695 80.36 16.96 31.05
C ASP A 695 81.09 16.90 32.40
N GLY A 696 80.82 17.84 33.31
CA GLY A 696 81.50 17.95 34.60
C GLY A 696 82.84 18.70 34.53
N TRP A 697 83.22 19.21 33.35
CA TRP A 697 84.44 19.99 33.17
C TRP A 697 84.14 21.50 33.17
N ILE A 698 85.09 22.28 33.68
CA ILE A 698 85.00 23.73 33.74
C ILE A 698 86.21 24.30 33.01
N ARG A 699 85.99 25.23 32.09
CA ARG A 699 87.02 25.78 31.21
C ARG A 699 87.35 27.21 31.56
N TYR A 700 88.60 27.49 31.89
CA TYR A 700 89.07 28.86 32.07
C TYR A 700 89.03 29.65 30.76
N VAL A 701 88.41 30.83 30.75
CA VAL A 701 88.27 31.71 29.58
C VAL A 701 88.99 33.05 29.72
N GLY A 702 89.28 33.49 30.95
CA GLY A 702 90.03 34.73 31.21
C GLY A 702 90.09 35.09 32.70
N GLU A 703 90.78 36.17 33.02
CA GLU A 703 90.81 36.78 34.36
C GLU A 703 90.75 38.30 34.19
N ASP A 704 89.93 38.96 35.00
CA ASP A 704 89.88 40.42 35.11
C ASP A 704 89.91 40.84 36.59
N TRP A 705 89.73 42.13 36.89
CA TRP A 705 89.82 42.66 38.26
C TRP A 705 88.81 42.04 39.23
N ASP A 706 87.71 41.49 38.71
CA ASP A 706 86.60 40.93 39.47
C ASP A 706 86.72 39.41 39.70
N GLY A 707 87.73 38.71 39.12
CA GLY A 707 87.99 37.29 39.36
C GLY A 707 88.49 36.50 38.14
N GLU A 708 88.66 35.18 38.32
CA GLU A 708 88.90 34.22 37.23
C GLU A 708 87.57 33.76 36.63
N TYR A 709 87.44 33.75 35.30
CA TYR A 709 86.22 33.40 34.59
C TYR A 709 86.33 32.06 33.89
N TYR A 710 85.23 31.31 33.93
CA TYR A 710 85.15 29.96 33.43
C TYR A 710 83.82 29.69 32.72
N ILE A 711 83.81 28.89 31.65
CA ILE A 711 82.58 28.35 31.07
C ILE A 711 82.39 26.88 31.48
N ALA A 712 81.14 26.48 31.77
CA ALA A 712 80.83 25.14 32.24
C ALA A 712 79.64 24.52 31.48
N GLU A 713 78.42 24.99 31.73
CA GLU A 713 77.21 24.46 31.10
C GLU A 713 76.95 25.09 29.73
N GLN A 714 76.66 24.26 28.74
CA GLN A 714 76.14 24.67 27.43
C GLN A 714 74.63 24.69 27.45
N LEU A 715 74.03 25.81 27.06
CA LEU A 715 72.61 26.09 27.23
C LEU A 715 71.91 26.16 25.87
N PHE A 716 70.67 25.68 25.87
CA PHE A 716 69.79 25.60 24.71
C PHE A 716 68.44 26.13 25.13
N THR A 717 68.12 27.36 24.74
CA THR A 717 66.91 28.06 25.21
C THR A 717 66.04 28.52 24.04
N ASP A 718 64.72 28.42 24.20
CA ASP A 718 63.70 29.02 23.33
C ASP A 718 63.07 30.23 24.03
N ASP A 719 62.62 31.18 23.23
CA ASP A 719 62.00 32.41 23.68
C ASP A 719 60.73 32.79 22.88
N ILE A 720 59.86 33.60 23.49
CA ILE A 720 58.56 34.00 22.91
C ILE A 720 58.63 35.36 22.18
N PRO A 721 59.26 36.43 22.72
CA PRO A 721 59.41 37.72 22.05
C PRO A 721 60.33 37.73 20.82
N GLN A 722 60.14 38.74 19.97
CA GLN A 722 60.67 38.79 18.60
C GLN A 722 62.20 38.76 18.45
N ASP A 723 62.96 39.02 19.51
CA ASP A 723 64.35 39.42 19.36
C ASP A 723 65.37 38.26 19.48
N ASP A 724 65.09 37.14 20.16
CA ASP A 724 66.05 36.00 20.27
C ASP A 724 65.37 34.61 20.33
N PRO A 725 64.88 34.03 19.21
CA PRO A 725 63.96 32.88 19.23
C PRO A 725 64.51 31.58 19.84
N MET A 726 65.67 31.11 19.37
CA MET A 726 66.27 29.82 19.75
C MET A 726 67.78 29.98 19.75
N ALA A 727 68.39 29.86 20.93
CA ALA A 727 69.79 30.21 21.13
C ALA A 727 70.61 29.01 21.64
N ILE A 728 71.89 29.00 21.26
CA ILE A 728 72.90 28.09 21.79
C ILE A 728 74.00 28.96 22.41
N HIS A 729 74.19 28.85 23.73
CA HIS A 729 75.09 29.72 24.49
C HIS A 729 75.71 29.04 25.71
N TRP A 730 76.48 29.77 26.50
CA TRP A 730 77.21 29.24 27.66
C TRP A 730 77.03 30.05 28.93
N ALA A 731 76.89 29.31 30.03
CA ALA A 731 77.03 29.88 31.36
C ALA A 731 78.52 30.15 31.67
N GLU A 732 78.84 31.42 31.84
CA GLU A 732 80.11 31.92 32.35
C GLU A 732 80.01 32.14 33.87
N TRP A 733 80.98 31.58 34.58
CA TRP A 733 81.10 31.60 36.02
C TRP A 733 82.35 32.36 36.43
N GLY A 734 82.21 33.31 37.35
CA GLY A 734 83.33 33.98 37.99
C GLY A 734 83.76 33.28 39.29
N TYR A 735 85.04 33.40 39.62
CA TYR A 735 85.64 32.86 40.83
C TYR A 735 86.65 33.84 41.46
N ASP A 736 86.41 34.21 42.72
CA ASP A 736 87.26 35.06 43.57
C ASP A 736 87.63 34.38 44.90
N GLY A 737 87.28 33.10 45.03
CA GLY A 737 87.20 32.35 46.28
C GLY A 737 85.83 31.74 46.53
N THR A 738 84.77 32.36 45.99
CA THR A 738 83.41 31.79 45.87
C THR A 738 83.01 31.78 44.40
N TRP A 739 82.19 30.81 43.97
CA TRP A 739 81.67 30.77 42.61
C TRP A 739 80.40 31.62 42.49
N TRP A 740 80.28 32.42 41.42
CA TRP A 740 79.04 33.09 41.01
C TRP A 740 78.85 32.97 39.50
N ILE A 741 77.61 33.13 39.04
CA ILE A 741 77.34 33.22 37.61
C ILE A 741 77.56 34.66 37.16
N GLU A 742 78.47 34.85 36.22
CA GLU A 742 78.78 36.15 35.63
C GLU A 742 77.81 36.47 34.49
N SER A 743 77.65 35.54 33.55
CA SER A 743 76.83 35.74 32.35
C SER A 743 76.23 34.41 31.90
N TRP A 744 74.97 34.45 31.46
CA TRP A 744 74.30 33.30 30.84
C TRP A 744 74.53 33.24 29.33
N TRP A 745 74.93 34.35 28.71
CA TRP A 745 74.95 34.54 27.27
C TRP A 745 76.37 34.67 26.71
N TYR A 746 77.32 33.96 27.30
CA TYR A 746 78.71 34.00 26.83
C TYR A 746 78.82 33.29 25.47
N ASP A 747 79.44 33.97 24.49
CA ASP A 747 79.64 33.51 23.10
C ASP A 747 78.36 32.94 22.46
N ASN A 748 77.33 33.77 22.32
CA ASN A 748 76.03 33.33 21.81
C ASN A 748 76.03 33.15 20.27
N ASP A 749 75.43 32.05 19.78
CA ASP A 749 75.01 31.91 18.39
C ASP A 749 73.49 31.94 18.30
N ASP A 750 72.99 33.13 17.96
CA ASP A 750 71.58 33.38 17.72
C ASP A 750 71.25 33.22 16.23
N LEU A 751 70.17 32.49 15.95
CA LEU A 751 69.51 32.58 14.65
C LEU A 751 68.91 33.98 14.44
N ASP A 752 69.65 34.87 13.79
CA ASP A 752 69.23 36.23 13.48
C ASP A 752 68.03 36.26 12.47
N SER A 753 66.85 36.64 13.01
CA SER A 753 65.78 37.51 12.46
C SER A 753 64.98 37.18 11.17
N GLY A 754 64.69 35.92 10.85
CA GLY A 754 63.91 35.58 9.63
C GLY A 754 62.50 34.98 9.78
N GLN A 755 62.28 34.07 10.73
CA GLN A 755 61.15 33.12 10.71
C GLN A 755 60.28 33.30 11.98
N VAL A 756 59.46 34.35 11.99
CA VAL A 756 58.58 34.74 13.13
C VAL A 756 57.14 34.23 13.03
N SER A 757 56.83 33.39 12.04
CA SER A 757 55.49 32.81 11.93
C SER A 757 55.38 31.59 12.85
N ASN A 758 54.42 31.62 13.78
CA ASN A 758 53.99 30.49 14.64
C ASN A 758 54.63 30.35 16.04
N ARG A 759 54.95 31.48 16.71
CA ARG A 759 55.24 31.46 18.16
C ARG A 759 53.94 31.40 18.96
N ASP A 760 53.78 30.34 19.75
CA ASP A 760 52.61 30.11 20.58
C ASP A 760 53.01 29.71 22.02
N TYR A 761 52.02 29.40 22.87
CA TYR A 761 52.20 29.00 24.27
C TYR A 761 51.86 27.51 24.47
N GLU A 762 51.78 26.75 23.38
CA GLU A 762 51.50 25.33 23.39
C GLU A 762 52.79 24.54 23.64
N TYR A 763 52.66 23.23 23.70
CA TYR A 763 53.83 22.37 23.85
C TYR A 763 54.59 22.24 22.53
N HIS A 764 55.87 22.54 22.61
CA HIS A 764 56.84 22.33 21.54
C HIS A 764 57.76 21.16 21.88
N THR A 765 58.11 20.37 20.88
CA THR A 765 59.09 19.30 20.99
C THR A 765 60.42 19.76 20.43
N TYR A 766 61.45 19.68 21.27
CA TYR A 766 62.80 20.10 20.94
C TYR A 766 63.77 18.92 20.95
N GLU A 767 64.84 19.01 20.16
CA GLU A 767 65.99 18.10 20.25
C GLU A 767 67.29 18.89 20.14
N VAL A 768 68.17 18.66 21.12
CA VAL A 768 69.57 19.03 21.03
C VAL A 768 70.34 17.84 20.49
N ARG A 769 71.05 18.01 19.37
CA ARG A 769 71.97 17.00 18.83
C ARG A 769 73.40 17.44 19.07
N GLU A 770 74.16 16.57 19.71
CA GLU A 770 75.57 16.77 20.01
C GLU A 770 76.40 15.70 19.31
N VAL A 771 77.23 16.16 18.37
CA VAL A 771 78.23 15.33 17.71
C VAL A 771 79.58 15.62 18.36
N TYR A 772 80.17 14.61 18.97
CA TYR A 772 81.34 14.76 19.82
C TYR A 772 82.45 15.53 19.11
N ASN A 773 82.86 16.66 19.72
CA ASN A 773 83.95 17.53 19.26
C ASN A 773 83.78 18.01 17.79
N THR A 774 82.54 18.05 17.29
CA THR A 774 82.21 18.43 15.90
C THR A 774 81.21 19.58 15.85
N SER A 775 79.98 19.38 16.31
CA SER A 775 78.89 20.35 16.14
C SER A 775 77.76 20.12 17.12
N ALA A 776 77.07 21.19 17.47
CA ALA A 776 75.82 21.18 18.23
C ALA A 776 74.69 21.72 17.37
N SER A 777 73.48 21.18 17.50
CA SER A 777 72.28 21.76 16.89
C SER A 777 71.10 21.70 17.84
N PHE A 778 70.22 22.69 17.74
CA PHE A 778 69.01 22.80 18.53
C PHE A 778 67.81 22.94 17.61
N THR A 779 66.96 21.93 17.59
CA THR A 779 65.81 21.82 16.68
C THR A 779 64.51 21.91 17.45
N ASP A 780 63.59 22.75 16.98
CA ASP A 780 62.17 22.74 17.34
C ASP A 780 61.42 21.98 16.23
N PHE A 781 61.02 20.75 16.54
CA PHE A 781 60.28 19.89 15.61
C PHE A 781 58.85 20.35 15.38
N THR A 782 58.25 21.06 16.33
CA THR A 782 56.90 21.61 16.22
C THR A 782 56.86 22.76 15.21
N ARG A 783 57.92 23.56 15.13
CA ARG A 783 58.07 24.65 14.13
C ARG A 783 58.86 24.25 12.89
N GLY A 784 59.63 23.17 12.94
CA GLY A 784 60.54 22.76 11.85
C GLY A 784 61.74 23.69 11.68
N ILE A 785 62.25 24.24 12.79
CA ILE A 785 63.37 25.21 12.81
C ILE A 785 64.57 24.58 13.51
N THR A 786 65.78 24.79 12.99
CA THR A 786 67.02 24.28 13.58
C THR A 786 68.09 25.37 13.64
N ASN A 787 68.60 25.65 14.84
CA ASN A 787 69.85 26.40 15.05
C ASN A 787 71.04 25.43 14.98
N ASN A 788 72.08 25.76 14.21
CA ASN A 788 73.27 24.94 14.04
C ASN A 788 74.51 25.72 14.43
N TYR A 789 75.21 25.28 15.47
CA TYR A 789 76.47 25.87 15.90
C TYR A 789 77.65 25.10 15.30
N GLY A 790 78.42 25.77 14.43
CA GLY A 790 79.41 25.15 13.56
C GLY A 790 80.89 25.42 13.86
N GLU A 791 81.27 26.44 14.64
CA GLU A 791 82.69 26.81 14.80
C GLU A 791 83.11 27.38 16.18
N THR A 792 84.25 26.88 16.67
CA THR A 792 85.26 27.48 17.59
C THR A 792 85.18 27.22 19.10
N TYR A 793 84.02 27.00 19.72
CA TYR A 793 83.96 26.72 21.17
C TYR A 793 83.55 25.27 21.47
N LYS A 794 84.53 24.49 21.93
CA LYS A 794 84.35 23.11 22.41
C LYS A 794 83.81 23.13 23.83
N THR A 795 82.69 22.48 24.08
CA THR A 795 81.92 22.73 25.32
C THR A 795 81.53 21.46 26.06
N LEU A 796 81.45 20.31 25.37
CA LEU A 796 81.58 18.99 25.98
C LEU A 796 82.91 18.36 25.52
N TYR A 797 83.91 18.37 26.40
CA TYR A 797 85.23 17.75 26.17
C TYR A 797 85.23 16.25 26.44
N SER A 798 84.27 15.79 27.23
CA SER A 798 84.13 14.42 27.69
C SER A 798 82.69 13.93 27.51
N TYR A 799 82.32 12.93 28.30
CA TYR A 799 81.03 12.28 28.31
C TYR A 799 79.98 13.16 28.96
N LEU A 800 78.79 13.27 28.36
CA LEU A 800 77.67 13.98 28.99
C LEU A 800 77.39 13.34 30.35
N ASN A 801 77.49 14.16 31.40
CA ASN A 801 77.28 13.73 32.77
C ASN A 801 76.00 14.32 33.34
N TYR A 802 75.71 15.59 33.03
CA TYR A 802 74.58 16.28 33.60
C TYR A 802 73.75 17.01 32.57
N ILE A 803 72.43 16.93 32.76
CA ILE A 803 71.41 17.70 32.07
C ILE A 803 70.76 18.60 33.13
N PHE A 804 70.63 19.87 32.78
CA PHE A 804 69.96 20.89 33.55
C PHE A 804 68.66 21.29 32.85
N LEU A 805 67.64 21.60 33.64
CA LEU A 805 66.49 22.37 33.17
C LEU A 805 66.73 23.83 33.61
N VAL A 806 66.64 24.77 32.68
CA VAL A 806 67.05 26.14 32.89
C VAL A 806 65.96 27.15 32.54
N ILE A 807 65.96 28.30 33.23
CA ILE A 807 65.03 29.42 33.04
C ILE A 807 65.77 30.76 33.29
N ASP A 808 65.67 31.73 32.39
CA ASP A 808 66.14 33.11 32.59
C ASP A 808 65.08 34.17 32.24
N SER A 809 63.83 33.93 32.59
CA SER A 809 62.73 34.84 32.29
C SER A 809 62.64 36.11 33.15
N GLU A 810 63.68 36.49 33.92
CA GLU A 810 63.76 37.56 34.93
C GLU A 810 62.57 37.74 35.90
N ASN A 811 61.63 36.80 35.95
CA ASN A 811 60.37 36.95 36.68
C ASN A 811 59.88 35.60 37.18
N LYS A 812 59.59 35.55 38.48
CA LYS A 812 59.16 34.31 39.16
C LYS A 812 57.87 33.69 38.63
N ASN A 813 57.03 34.46 37.93
CA ASN A 813 55.77 33.97 37.36
C ASN A 813 55.88 33.60 35.87
N ARG A 814 57.09 33.62 35.29
CA ARG A 814 57.34 33.30 33.86
C ARG A 814 58.18 32.04 33.75
N GLY A 815 57.67 30.90 34.17
CA GLY A 815 58.41 29.64 34.17
C GLY A 815 58.11 28.77 32.95
N ALA A 816 58.47 27.49 33.05
CA ALA A 816 58.20 26.49 32.00
C ALA A 816 57.57 25.23 32.60
N THR A 817 56.78 24.53 31.77
CA THR A 817 56.26 23.20 32.06
C THR A 817 56.88 22.21 31.07
N TYR A 818 57.52 21.17 31.59
CA TYR A 818 58.10 20.07 30.83
C TYR A 818 57.21 18.83 30.92
N ASP A 819 57.01 18.13 29.79
CA ASP A 819 56.21 16.90 29.67
C ASP A 819 57.11 15.66 29.77
N TRP A 820 58.14 15.58 28.93
CA TRP A 820 59.11 14.50 29.02
C TRP A 820 60.47 14.95 28.51
N ILE A 821 61.51 14.22 28.89
CA ILE A 821 62.88 14.39 28.44
C ILE A 821 63.59 13.04 28.36
N PHE A 822 64.37 12.84 27.31
CA PHE A 822 65.20 11.64 27.18
C PHE A 822 66.48 11.89 26.40
N VAL A 823 67.44 10.98 26.57
CA VAL A 823 68.70 10.94 25.81
C VAL A 823 68.68 9.71 24.90
N ARG A 824 69.05 9.89 23.63
CA ARG A 824 69.19 8.79 22.66
C ARG A 824 70.55 8.80 21.97
N LYS A 825 70.99 7.64 21.48
CA LYS A 825 72.11 7.57 20.52
C LYS A 825 71.72 8.29 19.23
N LEU A 826 72.64 9.07 18.67
CA LEU A 826 72.40 9.77 17.41
C LEU A 826 72.46 8.78 16.23
N ILE A 827 71.43 8.80 15.41
CA ILE A 827 71.36 8.18 14.08
C ILE A 827 70.88 9.25 13.09
N ASP A 828 71.16 9.06 11.81
CA ASP A 828 70.66 9.97 10.78
C ASP A 828 69.21 9.62 10.45
N ASP A 829 68.27 10.36 11.05
CA ASP A 829 66.84 10.08 10.86
C ASP A 829 66.41 10.25 9.39
N ASP A 830 67.13 11.04 8.58
CA ASP A 830 66.84 11.25 7.16
C ASP A 830 67.23 10.05 6.29
N GLU A 831 68.12 9.17 6.79
CA GLU A 831 68.51 7.93 6.12
C GLU A 831 67.58 6.74 6.46
N LEU A 832 66.62 6.92 7.37
CA LEU A 832 65.64 5.90 7.71
C LEU A 832 64.57 5.81 6.62
N SER A 833 64.29 4.59 6.17
CA SER A 833 63.11 4.31 5.35
C SER A 833 62.35 3.10 5.89
N TYR A 834 61.02 3.21 5.87
CA TYR A 834 60.12 2.23 6.46
C TYR A 834 59.33 1.53 5.37
N ASP A 835 59.25 0.20 5.47
CA ASP A 835 58.21 -0.59 4.82
C ASP A 835 57.30 -1.14 5.92
N ILE A 836 56.06 -0.64 5.96
CA ILE A 836 55.06 -0.99 6.97
C ILE A 836 53.95 -1.75 6.27
N THR A 837 53.86 -3.05 6.54
CA THR A 837 52.78 -3.89 6.04
C THR A 837 51.83 -4.26 7.16
N ASN A 838 50.55 -4.06 6.94
CA ASN A 838 49.50 -4.42 7.88
C ASN A 838 49.07 -5.89 7.68
N HIS A 839 49.07 -6.66 8.76
CA HIS A 839 48.59 -8.04 8.83
C HIS A 839 47.44 -8.14 9.85
N PRO A 840 46.20 -7.85 9.43
CA PRO A 840 45.04 -8.07 10.30
C PRO A 840 44.89 -9.55 10.61
N ILE A 841 44.65 -9.90 11.88
CA ILE A 841 44.27 -11.25 12.26
C ILE A 841 42.76 -11.35 12.08
N THR A 842 42.34 -12.12 11.08
CA THR A 842 40.93 -12.43 10.85
C THR A 842 40.55 -13.67 11.65
N TYR A 843 39.35 -13.65 12.24
CA TYR A 843 38.69 -14.84 12.76
C TYR A 843 37.51 -15.08 11.85
N ASP A 844 37.77 -15.67 10.70
CA ASP A 844 36.75 -15.96 9.73
C ASP A 844 36.43 -17.45 9.80
N LEU A 845 35.15 -17.79 9.95
CA LEU A 845 34.71 -19.18 10.08
C LEU A 845 33.98 -19.60 8.81
N GLN A 846 34.49 -20.64 8.14
CA GLN A 846 33.87 -21.21 6.94
C GLN A 846 33.10 -22.49 7.28
N PHE A 847 31.91 -22.64 6.72
CA PHE A 847 31.01 -23.78 6.87
C PHE A 847 30.85 -24.40 5.49
N ILE A 848 31.66 -25.41 5.18
CA ILE A 848 31.78 -25.96 3.83
C ILE A 848 31.29 -27.41 3.79
N ASP A 849 30.56 -27.75 2.72
CA ASP A 849 30.47 -29.14 2.29
C ASP A 849 31.77 -29.44 1.55
N ASP A 850 32.67 -30.19 2.18
CA ASP A 850 33.93 -30.69 1.60
C ASP A 850 33.68 -32.14 1.16
N THR A 851 33.60 -32.32 -0.16
CA THR A 851 33.40 -33.63 -0.78
C THR A 851 34.28 -33.81 -2.00
N SER A 852 35.22 -34.75 -1.88
CA SER A 852 36.05 -35.18 -3.01
C SER A 852 35.86 -36.65 -3.38
N ALA A 853 35.92 -36.94 -4.69
CA ALA A 853 36.04 -38.31 -5.20
C ALA A 853 37.51 -38.74 -5.40
N THR A 854 38.48 -37.82 -5.39
CA THR A 854 39.85 -38.11 -5.84
C THR A 854 40.99 -37.32 -5.19
N ASN A 855 40.75 -36.23 -4.45
CA ASN A 855 41.78 -35.40 -3.81
C ASN A 855 41.38 -35.06 -2.38
N GLU A 856 42.23 -35.34 -1.40
CA GLU A 856 42.05 -34.87 -0.03
C GLU A 856 42.75 -33.51 0.07
N ASP A 857 42.05 -32.39 -0.14
CA ASP A 857 42.38 -31.17 0.59
C ASP A 857 41.54 -31.13 1.87
N HIS A 858 42.03 -30.38 2.87
CA HIS A 858 41.43 -30.25 4.21
C HIS A 858 41.18 -31.52 5.04
N GLY A 859 41.63 -32.70 4.60
CA GLY A 859 41.64 -33.95 5.37
C GLY A 859 40.59 -34.98 4.97
N GLY A 860 39.80 -34.72 3.92
CA GLY A 860 38.76 -35.64 3.43
C GLY A 860 37.51 -35.67 4.30
N ASP A 861 37.18 -34.54 4.93
CA ASP A 861 36.13 -34.46 5.92
C ASP A 861 34.82 -33.89 5.35
N PHE A 862 33.81 -34.75 5.24
CA PHE A 862 32.43 -34.39 4.95
C PHE A 862 31.84 -33.41 5.99
N LEU A 863 31.33 -32.26 5.55
CA LEU A 863 30.83 -31.13 6.37
C LEU A 863 31.86 -30.58 7.38
N GLY A 864 32.60 -29.54 6.99
CA GLY A 864 33.63 -28.89 7.79
C GLY A 864 33.23 -27.51 8.35
N ILE A 865 33.61 -27.24 9.59
CA ILE A 865 33.73 -25.89 10.13
C ILE A 865 35.23 -25.59 10.20
N LEU A 866 35.69 -24.65 9.38
CA LEU A 866 37.08 -24.24 9.27
C LEU A 866 37.25 -22.85 9.87
N GLN A 867 38.46 -22.55 10.33
CA GLN A 867 38.90 -21.23 10.70
C GLN A 867 39.98 -20.78 9.72
N ASN A 868 39.77 -19.63 9.08
CA ASN A 868 40.66 -19.02 8.10
C ASN A 868 41.11 -19.99 7.00
N TRP A 869 40.20 -20.85 6.51
CA TRP A 869 40.43 -21.93 5.53
C TRP A 869 41.41 -23.04 5.93
N GLY A 870 42.46 -22.77 6.71
CA GLY A 870 43.53 -23.72 7.02
C GLY A 870 43.34 -24.58 8.27
N ASP A 871 42.55 -24.12 9.25
CA ASP A 871 42.39 -24.80 10.54
C ASP A 871 41.01 -25.49 10.64
N SER A 872 40.96 -26.82 10.50
CA SER A 872 39.72 -27.57 10.74
C SER A 872 39.35 -27.55 12.23
N VAL A 873 38.23 -26.90 12.55
CA VAL A 873 37.70 -26.78 13.92
C VAL A 873 36.88 -28.02 14.29
N VAL A 874 36.02 -28.48 13.38
CA VAL A 874 35.27 -29.73 13.50
C VAL A 874 34.78 -30.19 12.12
N SER A 875 34.73 -31.49 11.90
CA SER A 875 34.37 -32.07 10.61
C SER A 875 33.89 -33.53 10.76
N THR A 876 33.30 -34.15 9.73
CA THR A 876 32.97 -35.60 9.76
C THR A 876 33.76 -36.42 8.74
N PRO A 877 34.23 -37.64 9.08
CA PRO A 877 35.22 -38.34 8.24
C PRO A 877 34.66 -39.16 7.07
N ILE A 878 33.34 -39.19 6.80
CA ILE A 878 32.78 -40.07 5.75
C ILE A 878 31.61 -39.39 5.00
N ALA A 879 31.85 -39.03 3.73
CA ALA A 879 30.81 -38.59 2.81
C ALA A 879 29.89 -39.77 2.40
N PRO A 880 28.56 -39.65 2.53
CA PRO A 880 27.63 -40.61 1.97
C PRO A 880 27.55 -40.47 0.44
N VAL A 881 27.33 -41.59 -0.26
CA VAL A 881 27.19 -41.60 -1.72
C VAL A 881 26.01 -40.71 -2.14
N TYR A 882 26.31 -39.67 -2.92
CA TYR A 882 25.32 -38.76 -3.49
C TYR A 882 24.22 -39.52 -4.25
N SER A 883 22.96 -39.36 -3.82
CA SER A 883 21.77 -39.88 -4.51
C SER A 883 20.93 -38.79 -5.17
N SER A 884 21.21 -37.52 -4.84
CA SER A 884 20.61 -36.28 -5.37
C SER A 884 21.73 -35.29 -5.63
N TYR A 885 21.52 -34.34 -6.55
CA TYR A 885 22.51 -33.32 -6.92
C TYR A 885 22.37 -32.01 -6.13
N VAL A 886 21.33 -31.88 -5.31
CA VAL A 886 21.01 -30.64 -4.59
C VAL A 886 20.64 -30.95 -3.14
N TYR A 887 21.26 -30.24 -2.19
CA TYR A 887 21.03 -30.40 -0.75
C TYR A 887 20.74 -29.07 -0.06
N ARG A 888 20.08 -29.14 1.09
CA ARG A 888 19.84 -28.01 1.98
C ARG A 888 20.81 -28.09 3.15
N TYR A 889 21.31 -26.96 3.59
CA TYR A 889 22.26 -26.84 4.69
C TYR A 889 21.76 -25.83 5.72
N GLU A 890 22.20 -25.98 6.96
CA GLU A 890 21.88 -25.09 8.07
C GLU A 890 23.13 -24.82 8.90
N VAL A 891 23.44 -23.55 9.12
CA VAL A 891 24.41 -23.06 10.09
C VAL A 891 23.64 -22.40 11.23
N ASN A 892 23.95 -22.77 12.47
CA ASN A 892 23.47 -22.06 13.66
C ASN A 892 24.64 -21.38 14.36
N PHE A 893 24.45 -20.11 14.73
CA PHE A 893 25.42 -19.29 15.45
C PHE A 893 24.77 -18.80 16.75
N THR A 894 25.24 -19.30 17.90
CA THR A 894 24.62 -19.00 19.20
C THR A 894 25.66 -18.49 20.20
N PRO A 895 25.65 -17.18 20.51
CA PRO A 895 26.48 -16.61 21.57
C PRO A 895 26.19 -17.24 22.95
N SER A 896 27.22 -17.57 23.71
CA SER A 896 27.13 -18.19 25.04
C SER A 896 28.31 -17.76 25.92
N ASN A 897 28.07 -16.90 26.92
CA ASN A 897 29.01 -16.47 27.98
C ASN A 897 30.53 -16.61 27.67
N GLY A 898 31.03 -15.82 26.71
CA GLY A 898 32.45 -15.78 26.32
C GLY A 898 32.85 -16.70 25.15
N ASN A 899 31.93 -17.55 24.69
CA ASN A 899 32.08 -18.45 23.55
C ASN A 899 30.94 -18.26 22.54
N VAL A 900 31.10 -18.84 21.36
CA VAL A 900 30.04 -19.03 20.36
C VAL A 900 29.88 -20.51 20.09
N GLU A 901 28.65 -21.02 20.29
CA GLU A 901 28.25 -22.36 19.91
C GLU A 901 27.85 -22.37 18.43
N LEU A 902 28.46 -23.28 17.67
CA LEU A 902 28.29 -23.41 16.22
C LEU A 902 27.76 -24.79 15.87
N SER A 903 26.87 -24.86 14.89
CA SER A 903 26.52 -26.14 14.26
C SER A 903 26.36 -26.00 12.77
N PHE A 904 26.84 -26.98 12.01
CA PHE A 904 26.61 -27.09 10.58
C PHE A 904 25.91 -28.40 10.27
N ALA A 905 24.81 -28.36 9.53
CA ALA A 905 24.02 -29.53 9.22
C ALA A 905 23.65 -29.59 7.74
N ARG A 906 23.68 -30.79 7.17
CA ARG A 906 23.07 -31.09 5.86
C ARG A 906 21.73 -31.78 6.08
N ILE A 907 20.71 -31.32 5.37
CA ILE A 907 19.32 -31.71 5.52
C ILE A 907 18.86 -32.41 4.23
N SER A 908 18.61 -33.71 4.30
CA SER A 908 18.11 -34.48 3.16
C SER A 908 16.59 -34.34 2.96
N SER A 909 16.11 -34.74 1.78
CA SER A 909 14.68 -34.85 1.48
C SER A 909 13.94 -35.89 2.33
N THR A 910 14.65 -36.85 2.93
CA THR A 910 14.11 -37.91 3.80
C THR A 910 14.30 -37.65 5.29
N ASP A 911 14.69 -36.43 5.70
CA ASP A 911 14.91 -36.04 7.10
C ASP A 911 16.14 -36.66 7.79
N SER A 912 17.04 -37.27 7.01
CA SER A 912 18.36 -37.62 7.55
C SER A 912 19.17 -36.33 7.67
N ILE A 913 19.64 -36.05 8.88
CA ILE A 913 20.45 -34.88 9.18
C ILE A 913 21.84 -35.36 9.55
N ASP A 914 22.83 -34.97 8.76
CA ASP A 914 24.23 -35.07 9.12
C ASP A 914 24.62 -33.73 9.75
N ARG A 915 25.21 -33.73 10.96
CA ARG A 915 25.51 -32.49 11.71
C ARG A 915 26.85 -32.56 12.42
N VAL A 916 27.61 -31.48 12.33
CA VAL A 916 28.75 -31.17 13.19
C VAL A 916 28.43 -29.98 14.08
N GLY A 917 29.10 -29.90 15.22
CA GLY A 917 29.00 -28.74 16.09
C GLY A 917 30.21 -28.61 16.99
N THR A 918 30.53 -27.37 17.36
CA THR A 918 31.70 -27.01 18.16
C THR A 918 31.45 -25.70 18.92
N SER A 919 32.33 -25.38 19.86
CA SER A 919 32.31 -24.13 20.63
C SER A 919 33.63 -23.39 20.39
N VAL A 920 33.55 -22.14 19.94
CA VAL A 920 34.71 -21.29 19.68
C VAL A 920 34.77 -20.18 20.73
N SER A 921 35.84 -20.16 21.52
CA SER A 921 36.07 -19.16 22.56
C SER A 921 36.59 -17.86 21.97
N GLY A 922 36.12 -16.70 22.47
CA GLY A 922 36.67 -15.39 22.08
C GLY A 922 36.24 -14.88 20.70
N TYR A 923 35.32 -15.57 20.02
CA TYR A 923 34.77 -15.11 18.75
C TYR A 923 33.78 -13.94 18.96
N PRO A 924 33.79 -12.88 18.11
CA PRO A 924 32.87 -11.75 18.24
C PRO A 924 31.40 -12.18 18.20
N THR A 925 30.53 -11.52 18.98
CA THR A 925 29.09 -11.87 19.06
C THR A 925 28.18 -10.83 18.39
N ASP A 926 28.78 -9.76 17.90
CA ASP A 926 28.17 -8.59 17.29
C ASP A 926 28.91 -8.20 16.01
N ASN A 927 28.23 -7.42 15.16
CA ASN A 927 28.78 -6.93 13.90
C ASN A 927 29.28 -8.05 12.98
N ILE A 928 28.46 -9.09 12.79
CA ILE A 928 28.78 -10.28 11.98
C ILE A 928 28.20 -10.17 10.56
N LYS A 929 29.02 -10.32 9.53
CA LYS A 929 28.59 -10.47 8.14
C LYS A 929 28.58 -11.94 7.71
N ILE A 930 27.67 -12.28 6.81
CA ILE A 930 27.57 -13.63 6.21
C ILE A 930 28.08 -13.57 4.78
N GLY A 931 28.95 -14.50 4.44
CA GLY A 931 29.53 -14.65 3.11
C GLY A 931 29.12 -15.96 2.43
N ILE A 932 29.17 -15.98 1.11
CA ILE A 932 29.16 -17.20 0.30
C ILE A 932 30.58 -17.45 -0.17
N VAL A 933 31.08 -18.67 0.02
CA VAL A 933 32.48 -19.03 -0.19
C VAL A 933 32.66 -20.29 -1.02
N ILE A 934 33.82 -20.40 -1.65
CA ILE A 934 34.21 -21.56 -2.47
C ILE A 934 35.74 -21.75 -2.46
N ASP A 935 36.20 -23.00 -2.42
CA ASP A 935 37.61 -23.39 -2.58
C ASP A 935 37.75 -24.53 -3.61
N ASN A 936 37.16 -24.34 -4.79
CA ASN A 936 37.09 -25.39 -5.81
C ASN A 936 38.10 -25.12 -6.93
N GLN A 937 38.92 -26.11 -7.29
CA GLN A 937 39.87 -25.94 -8.39
C GLN A 937 39.20 -25.95 -9.79
N ASN A 938 38.08 -26.67 -9.99
CA ASN A 938 37.41 -26.81 -11.30
C ASN A 938 35.93 -27.27 -11.20
N ASN A 939 35.19 -26.76 -10.22
CA ASN A 939 33.78 -27.11 -10.00
C ASN A 939 33.03 -25.87 -9.47
N ASN A 940 32.10 -25.31 -10.23
CA ASN A 940 31.31 -24.18 -9.73
C ASN A 940 30.30 -24.64 -8.68
N ALA A 941 29.91 -23.75 -7.78
CA ALA A 941 28.77 -23.98 -6.89
C ALA A 941 27.54 -23.20 -7.40
N TYR A 942 26.38 -23.82 -7.26
CA TYR A 942 25.08 -23.24 -7.58
C TYR A 942 24.29 -23.11 -6.30
N PHE A 943 23.84 -21.91 -5.97
CA PHE A 943 22.94 -21.66 -4.85
C PHE A 943 21.56 -21.31 -5.40
N ASP A 944 20.54 -22.05 -4.97
CA ASP A 944 19.15 -21.81 -5.37
C ASP A 944 18.53 -20.72 -4.49
N TRP A 945 18.77 -20.81 -3.18
CA TRP A 945 18.30 -19.80 -2.23
C TRP A 945 19.14 -19.80 -0.96
N ILE A 946 19.11 -18.68 -0.26
CA ILE A 946 19.67 -18.49 1.08
C ILE A 946 18.72 -17.66 1.94
N ILE A 947 18.55 -18.08 3.20
CA ILE A 947 17.80 -17.36 4.23
C ILE A 947 18.66 -17.17 5.47
N ILE A 948 18.50 -16.01 6.12
CA ILE A 948 19.13 -15.68 7.40
C ILE A 948 18.02 -15.26 8.35
N GLY A 949 17.84 -16.02 9.43
CA GLY A 949 16.85 -15.72 10.46
C GLY A 949 17.50 -15.31 11.78
N LEU A 950 16.94 -14.31 12.46
CA LEU A 950 17.39 -13.89 13.78
C LEU A 950 16.79 -14.79 14.87
N GLY A 951 17.63 -15.12 15.86
CA GLY A 951 17.29 -16.01 16.96
C GLY A 951 17.10 -17.46 16.55
N SER A 952 16.46 -18.23 17.42
CA SER A 952 16.09 -19.63 17.13
C SER A 952 14.65 -19.70 16.64
N TYR A 953 14.40 -20.58 15.68
CA TYR A 953 13.05 -20.89 15.21
C TYR A 953 12.51 -22.16 15.89
N GLN A 954 11.18 -22.33 15.87
CA GLN A 954 10.55 -23.54 16.38
C GLN A 954 10.23 -24.52 15.25
N SER A 955 10.69 -25.76 15.35
CA SER A 955 10.31 -26.82 14.41
C SER A 955 9.13 -27.62 14.94
N VAL A 956 8.05 -27.69 14.15
CA VAL A 956 6.84 -28.46 14.48
C VAL A 956 6.84 -29.74 13.65
N LYS A 957 6.96 -30.89 14.33
CA LYS A 957 6.97 -32.21 13.70
C LYS A 957 5.56 -32.65 13.30
N PRO A 958 5.39 -33.55 12.30
CA PRO A 958 4.08 -34.01 11.86
C PRO A 958 3.18 -34.53 12.98
N ALA A 959 3.73 -35.23 13.97
CA ALA A 959 2.98 -35.78 15.11
C ALA A 959 2.45 -34.73 16.09
N GLN A 960 2.91 -33.48 15.99
CA GLN A 960 2.49 -32.35 16.84
C GLN A 960 1.43 -31.48 16.15
N ILE A 961 1.11 -31.76 14.88
CA ILE A 961 0.12 -31.03 14.10
C ILE A 961 -1.21 -31.78 14.21
N ILE A 962 -2.20 -31.13 14.81
CA ILE A 962 -3.58 -31.65 14.83
C ILE A 962 -4.30 -31.02 13.65
N SER A 963 -4.74 -31.83 12.68
CA SER A 963 -5.49 -31.34 11.52
C SER A 963 -6.96 -31.75 11.58
N SER A 964 -7.83 -30.88 11.08
CA SER A 964 -9.21 -31.23 10.76
C SER A 964 -9.29 -32.18 9.56
N SER A 965 -10.49 -32.69 9.27
CA SER A 965 -10.78 -33.20 7.93
C SER A 965 -10.66 -32.09 6.90
N VAL A 966 -10.29 -32.43 5.67
CA VAL A 966 -10.34 -31.50 4.54
C VAL A 966 -11.79 -31.07 4.34
N GLU A 967 -12.03 -29.77 4.42
CA GLU A 967 -13.30 -29.16 4.09
C GLU A 967 -13.25 -28.76 2.61
N THR A 968 -14.35 -28.95 1.90
CA THR A 968 -14.50 -28.43 0.53
C THR A 968 -15.12 -27.06 0.62
N ALA A 969 -14.67 -26.15 -0.23
CA ALA A 969 -15.29 -24.84 -0.37
C ALA A 969 -16.79 -25.04 -0.54
N PRO A 970 -17.63 -24.29 0.19
CA PRO A 970 -19.06 -24.31 -0.08
C PRO A 970 -19.26 -24.11 -1.58
N GLU A 971 -20.16 -24.88 -2.20
CA GLU A 971 -20.49 -24.74 -3.63
C GLU A 971 -21.01 -23.31 -3.84
N THR A 972 -20.09 -22.41 -4.17
CA THR A 972 -20.35 -21.00 -4.38
C THR A 972 -20.64 -20.84 -5.85
N THR A 973 -21.91 -20.93 -6.20
CA THR A 973 -22.44 -20.20 -7.35
C THR A 973 -22.22 -18.70 -7.08
N ALA A 974 -21.01 -18.16 -7.32
CA ALA A 974 -20.60 -16.76 -7.13
C ALA A 974 -21.65 -15.85 -6.46
N THR A 975 -21.92 -16.07 -5.18
CA THR A 975 -22.87 -15.25 -4.42
C THR A 975 -22.07 -14.10 -3.84
N TYR A 976 -22.09 -12.97 -4.53
CA TYR A 976 -21.70 -11.70 -3.96
C TYR A 976 -22.41 -11.51 -2.62
N THR A 977 -21.62 -11.36 -1.56
CA THR A 977 -22.12 -11.25 -0.18
C THR A 977 -22.58 -9.84 0.17
N ALA A 978 -22.30 -8.85 -0.67
CA ALA A 978 -22.69 -7.47 -0.45
C ALA A 978 -23.37 -6.84 -1.68
N ARG A 979 -24.26 -5.89 -1.41
CA ARG A 979 -25.03 -5.15 -2.42
C ARG A 979 -25.02 -3.66 -2.08
N ALA A 980 -24.76 -2.81 -3.07
CA ALA A 980 -24.86 -1.36 -2.96
C ALA A 980 -26.08 -0.87 -3.76
N TYR A 981 -27.08 -0.37 -3.05
CA TYR A 981 -28.28 0.22 -3.63
C TYR A 981 -28.11 1.73 -3.82
N ASN A 982 -28.57 2.23 -4.96
CA ASN A 982 -28.83 3.63 -5.22
C ASN A 982 -30.35 3.84 -5.20
N LEU A 983 -30.83 4.56 -4.18
CA LEU A 983 -32.25 4.84 -3.93
C LEU A 983 -32.71 6.18 -4.52
N GLN A 984 -31.79 6.97 -5.06
CA GLN A 984 -32.09 8.31 -5.60
C GLN A 984 -33.23 8.29 -6.64
N PRO A 985 -33.27 7.38 -7.64
CA PRO A 985 -34.31 7.42 -8.66
C PRO A 985 -35.72 7.15 -8.09
N PHE A 986 -35.81 6.37 -7.01
CA PHE A 986 -37.05 6.12 -6.30
C PHE A 986 -37.48 7.34 -5.48
N LEU A 987 -36.54 7.94 -4.73
CA LEU A 987 -36.79 9.13 -3.94
C LEU A 987 -37.27 10.30 -4.79
N GLU A 988 -36.69 10.50 -5.97
CA GLU A 988 -37.15 11.51 -6.94
C GLU A 988 -38.63 11.32 -7.27
N CYS A 989 -39.06 10.10 -7.58
CA CYS A 989 -40.47 9.83 -7.86
C CYS A 989 -41.39 10.01 -6.65
N VAL A 990 -40.92 9.73 -5.43
CA VAL A 990 -41.69 9.98 -4.20
C VAL A 990 -41.82 11.49 -3.95
N MET A 991 -40.72 12.25 -4.01
CA MET A 991 -40.71 13.70 -3.77
C MET A 991 -41.51 14.47 -4.83
N ASP A 992 -41.45 14.04 -6.09
CA ASP A 992 -42.25 14.61 -7.18
C ASP A 992 -43.71 14.16 -7.16
N MET A 993 -44.11 13.34 -6.20
CA MET A 993 -45.47 12.81 -6.08
C MET A 993 -45.91 12.08 -7.37
N ARG A 994 -45.06 11.23 -7.94
CA ARG A 994 -45.35 10.40 -9.12
C ARG A 994 -46.05 9.09 -8.76
N TYR A 995 -46.61 8.43 -9.79
CA TYR A 995 -47.28 7.15 -9.71
C TYR A 995 -46.50 6.04 -10.41
N PHE A 996 -46.54 4.84 -9.83
CA PHE A 996 -46.04 3.59 -10.38
C PHE A 996 -47.20 2.72 -10.83
N GLY A 997 -47.04 2.03 -11.96
CA GLY A 997 -47.96 1.02 -12.44
C GLY A 997 -47.56 -0.36 -11.92
N THR A 998 -48.38 -0.96 -11.06
CA THR A 998 -48.11 -2.27 -10.43
C THR A 998 -49.28 -3.23 -10.59
N TYR A 999 -49.04 -4.54 -10.52
CA TYR A 999 -50.10 -5.54 -10.66
C TYR A 999 -51.02 -5.60 -9.44
N SER A 1000 -50.49 -5.43 -8.22
CA SER A 1000 -51.27 -5.50 -6.99
C SER A 1000 -51.89 -4.16 -6.56
N GLY A 1001 -51.52 -3.06 -7.20
CA GLY A 1001 -52.04 -1.74 -6.87
C GLY A 1001 -53.49 -1.56 -7.30
N TRP A 1002 -54.21 -0.66 -6.62
CA TRP A 1002 -55.57 -0.28 -7.03
C TRP A 1002 -55.55 0.49 -8.34
N SER A 1003 -56.23 -0.04 -9.35
CA SER A 1003 -56.41 0.62 -10.64
C SER A 1003 -57.22 1.89 -10.53
N PHE A 1004 -57.22 2.69 -11.59
CA PHE A 1004 -58.04 3.89 -11.63
C PHE A 1004 -59.54 3.59 -11.41
N PHE A 1005 -60.05 2.45 -11.87
CA PHE A 1005 -61.47 2.09 -11.68
C PHE A 1005 -61.78 1.76 -10.22
N GLU A 1006 -60.90 1.04 -9.57
CA GLU A 1006 -61.02 0.70 -8.15
C GLU A 1006 -60.92 1.94 -7.27
N ARG A 1007 -60.15 2.96 -7.68
CA ARG A 1007 -60.13 4.28 -7.01
C ARG A 1007 -61.43 5.06 -7.15
N LEU A 1008 -62.22 4.82 -8.21
CA LEU A 1008 -63.58 5.39 -8.34
C LEU A 1008 -64.61 4.65 -7.46
N GLU A 1009 -64.30 3.40 -7.09
CA GLU A 1009 -65.14 2.53 -6.26
C GLU A 1009 -64.70 2.53 -4.78
N ASN A 1010 -63.47 2.99 -4.51
CA ASN A 1010 -62.74 2.80 -3.25
C ASN A 1010 -62.80 1.34 -2.75
N SER A 1011 -62.63 0.39 -3.67
CA SER A 1011 -62.69 -1.07 -3.43
C SER A 1011 -61.90 -1.83 -4.50
N ASP A 1012 -61.29 -2.95 -4.12
CA ASP A 1012 -60.57 -3.88 -5.01
C ASP A 1012 -61.36 -5.16 -5.35
N ASP A 1013 -62.64 -5.24 -4.98
CA ASP A 1013 -63.51 -6.39 -5.25
C ASP A 1013 -63.51 -6.83 -6.74
N ASN A 1014 -63.29 -5.88 -7.64
CA ASN A 1014 -63.32 -6.08 -9.09
C ASN A 1014 -61.95 -6.24 -9.75
N HIS A 1015 -60.84 -6.21 -8.99
CA HIS A 1015 -59.47 -6.19 -9.53
C HIS A 1015 -59.23 -7.24 -10.61
N ALA A 1016 -59.46 -8.51 -10.27
CA ALA A 1016 -59.21 -9.64 -11.17
C ALA A 1016 -60.08 -9.59 -12.44
N SER A 1017 -61.31 -9.06 -12.33
CA SER A 1017 -62.21 -8.91 -13.46
C SER A 1017 -61.72 -7.82 -14.41
N TYR A 1018 -61.28 -6.67 -13.86
CA TYR A 1018 -60.71 -5.58 -14.63
C TYR A 1018 -59.39 -5.94 -15.28
N PHE A 1019 -58.50 -6.65 -14.56
CA PHE A 1019 -57.24 -7.10 -15.12
C PHE A 1019 -57.44 -8.11 -16.24
N ARG A 1020 -58.40 -9.04 -16.11
CA ARG A 1020 -58.76 -9.95 -17.21
C ARG A 1020 -59.25 -9.20 -18.45
N LEU A 1021 -60.12 -8.19 -18.27
CA LEU A 1021 -60.56 -7.37 -19.38
C LEU A 1021 -59.39 -6.62 -20.02
N ALA A 1022 -58.45 -6.09 -19.24
CA ALA A 1022 -57.25 -5.44 -19.75
C ALA A 1022 -56.38 -6.41 -20.58
N MET A 1023 -56.18 -7.65 -20.12
CA MET A 1023 -55.46 -8.69 -20.87
C MET A 1023 -56.09 -8.94 -22.23
N GLU A 1024 -57.42 -9.14 -22.28
CA GLU A 1024 -58.16 -9.34 -23.54
C GLU A 1024 -57.99 -8.14 -24.49
N MET A 1025 -58.02 -6.91 -23.97
CA MET A 1025 -57.84 -5.72 -24.79
C MET A 1025 -56.40 -5.54 -25.28
N GLN A 1026 -55.40 -5.85 -24.44
CA GLN A 1026 -53.99 -5.79 -24.82
C GLN A 1026 -53.64 -6.85 -25.88
N ASP A 1027 -54.23 -8.04 -25.80
CA ASP A 1027 -54.15 -9.09 -26.82
C ASP A 1027 -54.72 -8.60 -28.16
N GLU A 1028 -55.92 -8.06 -28.14
CA GLU A 1028 -56.59 -7.57 -29.36
C GLU A 1028 -55.83 -6.43 -30.03
N LEU A 1029 -55.17 -5.55 -29.25
CA LEU A 1029 -54.41 -4.42 -29.76
C LEU A 1029 -52.94 -4.74 -30.05
N GLY A 1030 -52.44 -5.90 -29.61
CA GLY A 1030 -51.04 -6.30 -29.78
C GLY A 1030 -50.05 -5.42 -29.02
N ILE A 1031 -50.42 -4.94 -27.82
CA ILE A 1031 -49.63 -3.97 -27.05
C ILE A 1031 -48.99 -4.57 -25.79
N LYS A 1032 -48.40 -5.76 -25.88
CA LYS A 1032 -47.69 -6.42 -24.76
C LYS A 1032 -46.23 -5.98 -24.65
N TYR A 1033 -45.63 -6.20 -23.49
CA TYR A 1033 -44.18 -6.08 -23.30
C TYR A 1033 -43.56 -7.49 -23.37
N GLY A 1034 -43.05 -7.87 -24.54
CA GLY A 1034 -42.69 -9.27 -24.79
C GLY A 1034 -43.93 -10.16 -24.74
N ASP A 1035 -43.93 -11.14 -23.83
CA ASP A 1035 -45.06 -12.04 -23.58
C ASP A 1035 -45.92 -11.64 -22.36
N GLU A 1036 -45.56 -10.55 -21.67
CA GLU A 1036 -46.23 -10.07 -20.45
C GLU A 1036 -47.21 -8.92 -20.70
N TYR A 1037 -48.27 -8.84 -19.89
CA TYR A 1037 -49.30 -7.80 -19.98
C TYR A 1037 -48.96 -6.60 -19.09
N TYR A 1038 -49.24 -5.37 -19.52
CA TYR A 1038 -49.10 -4.19 -18.68
C TYR A 1038 -50.04 -4.25 -17.46
N PRO A 1039 -49.58 -3.87 -16.26
CA PRO A 1039 -50.42 -3.79 -15.07
C PRO A 1039 -51.49 -2.71 -15.21
N ILE A 1040 -52.53 -2.81 -14.39
CA ILE A 1040 -53.62 -1.82 -14.32
C ILE A 1040 -53.60 -1.00 -13.03
N GLY A 1041 -52.86 -1.44 -12.01
CA GLY A 1041 -52.81 -0.80 -10.72
C GLY A 1041 -52.04 0.51 -10.73
N LEU A 1042 -52.44 1.44 -9.88
CA LEU A 1042 -51.74 2.69 -9.62
C LEU A 1042 -51.27 2.67 -8.17
N VAL A 1043 -50.00 3.03 -7.95
CA VAL A 1043 -49.42 3.17 -6.61
C VAL A 1043 -48.69 4.50 -6.53
N SER A 1044 -48.95 5.24 -5.47
CA SER A 1044 -48.17 6.42 -5.14
C SER A 1044 -48.00 6.53 -3.63
N PHE A 1045 -47.14 7.43 -3.17
CA PHE A 1045 -46.79 7.52 -1.75
C PHE A 1045 -47.24 8.84 -1.12
N MET A 1046 -47.61 8.77 0.15
CA MET A 1046 -47.98 9.90 1.02
C MET A 1046 -47.05 9.94 2.23
N VAL A 1047 -46.22 10.99 2.31
CA VAL A 1047 -45.21 11.13 3.36
C VAL A 1047 -45.41 12.48 4.06
N PRO A 1048 -46.04 12.53 5.24
CA PRO A 1048 -46.32 13.77 5.98
C PRO A 1048 -45.05 14.32 6.65
N TYR A 1049 -44.06 14.71 5.84
CA TYR A 1049 -42.79 15.28 6.26
C TYR A 1049 -42.44 16.46 5.34
N ARG A 1050 -41.95 17.57 5.91
CA ARG A 1050 -41.84 18.86 5.20
C ARG A 1050 -41.05 18.78 3.89
N THR A 1051 -39.99 17.98 3.84
CA THR A 1051 -39.14 17.81 2.65
C THR A 1051 -39.82 17.00 1.53
N TYR A 1052 -40.73 16.08 1.88
CA TYR A 1052 -41.42 15.22 0.92
C TYR A 1052 -42.77 15.79 0.49
N ASP A 1053 -43.57 16.24 1.45
CA ASP A 1053 -44.88 16.84 1.19
C ASP A 1053 -45.27 17.85 2.29
N GLU A 1054 -44.94 19.11 2.05
CA GLU A 1054 -45.26 20.21 2.96
C GLU A 1054 -46.78 20.39 3.15
N LYS A 1055 -47.59 20.14 2.11
CA LYS A 1055 -49.05 20.32 2.19
C LYS A 1055 -49.67 19.27 3.11
N LEU A 1056 -49.26 18.01 2.94
CA LEU A 1056 -49.72 16.92 3.78
C LEU A 1056 -49.22 17.07 5.22
N TYR A 1057 -47.96 17.47 5.41
CA TYR A 1057 -47.40 17.79 6.73
C TYR A 1057 -48.25 18.85 7.46
N ASN A 1058 -48.56 19.96 6.80
CA ASN A 1058 -49.40 21.01 7.37
C ASN A 1058 -50.84 20.53 7.63
N LEU A 1059 -51.39 19.66 6.78
CA LEU A 1059 -52.71 19.07 6.99
C LEU A 1059 -52.73 18.17 8.25
N PHE A 1060 -51.72 17.33 8.44
CA PHE A 1060 -51.59 16.48 9.62
C PHE A 1060 -51.43 17.30 10.90
N ALA A 1061 -50.59 18.33 10.88
CA ALA A 1061 -50.42 19.26 11.99
C ALA A 1061 -51.74 19.98 12.35
N ASN A 1062 -52.48 20.46 11.35
CA ASN A 1062 -53.78 21.13 11.56
C ASN A 1062 -54.86 20.19 12.08
N LEU A 1063 -54.84 18.92 11.68
CA LEU A 1063 -55.77 17.89 12.13
C LEU A 1063 -55.33 17.22 13.43
N GLN A 1064 -54.17 17.58 13.98
CA GLN A 1064 -53.55 16.93 15.14
C GLN A 1064 -53.42 15.40 14.97
N LYS A 1065 -53.11 14.96 13.75
CA LYS A 1065 -52.83 13.57 13.42
C LYS A 1065 -51.33 13.36 13.36
N ASN A 1066 -50.88 12.21 13.85
CA ASN A 1066 -49.49 11.79 13.72
C ASN A 1066 -49.43 10.48 12.92
N PRO A 1067 -48.40 10.31 12.08
CA PRO A 1067 -48.16 9.04 11.42
C PRO A 1067 -47.84 7.94 12.44
N GLU A 1068 -48.28 6.73 12.16
CA GLU A 1068 -48.16 5.57 13.04
C GLU A 1068 -47.24 4.54 12.38
N GLU A 1069 -46.34 3.94 13.15
CA GLU A 1069 -45.52 2.83 12.65
C GLU A 1069 -46.41 1.63 12.29
N GLY A 1070 -46.07 0.92 11.21
CA GLY A 1070 -46.86 -0.20 10.73
C GLY A 1070 -47.91 0.15 9.68
N VAL A 1071 -48.20 1.44 9.45
CA VAL A 1071 -49.18 1.89 8.44
C VAL A 1071 -48.45 2.24 7.13
N SER A 1072 -48.74 1.52 6.05
CA SER A 1072 -48.12 1.75 4.74
C SER A 1072 -48.41 3.16 4.22
N SER A 1073 -47.37 3.83 3.71
CA SER A 1073 -47.45 5.14 3.06
C SER A 1073 -48.00 5.07 1.63
N VAL A 1074 -48.37 3.89 1.14
CA VAL A 1074 -49.09 3.71 -0.12
C VAL A 1074 -50.42 4.46 -0.06
N ASP A 1075 -50.70 5.27 -1.07
CA ASP A 1075 -51.75 6.28 -1.08
C ASP A 1075 -53.15 5.78 -0.69
N TYR A 1076 -53.68 4.72 -1.32
CA TYR A 1076 -55.00 4.19 -0.99
C TYR A 1076 -55.06 3.62 0.42
N ASN A 1077 -53.98 2.98 0.90
CA ASN A 1077 -53.92 2.50 2.29
C ASN A 1077 -53.88 3.70 3.26
N PHE A 1078 -52.95 4.62 3.03
CA PHE A 1078 -52.76 5.81 3.86
C PHE A 1078 -54.04 6.65 3.95
N LEU A 1079 -54.71 6.92 2.82
CA LEU A 1079 -55.94 7.69 2.80
C LEU A 1079 -57.08 6.98 3.54
N ASN A 1080 -57.26 5.68 3.33
CA ASN A 1080 -58.33 4.96 4.02
C ASN A 1080 -58.07 4.83 5.52
N TYR A 1081 -56.82 4.56 5.93
CA TYR A 1081 -56.47 4.49 7.35
C TYR A 1081 -56.69 5.83 8.05
N TYR A 1082 -56.07 6.91 7.55
CA TYR A 1082 -56.12 8.18 8.24
C TYR A 1082 -57.43 8.93 8.03
N PHE A 1083 -58.11 8.79 6.89
CA PHE A 1083 -59.27 9.61 6.54
C PHE A 1083 -60.59 8.84 6.38
N ASN A 1084 -60.57 7.50 6.38
CA ASN A 1084 -61.76 6.66 6.19
C ASN A 1084 -61.94 5.58 7.29
N GLY A 1085 -61.80 5.95 8.56
CA GLY A 1085 -62.23 5.10 9.67
C GLY A 1085 -61.21 4.06 10.18
N GLY A 1086 -59.94 4.12 9.79
CA GLY A 1086 -58.85 3.39 10.47
C GLY A 1086 -58.59 1.97 9.98
N THR A 1087 -59.09 1.58 8.81
CA THR A 1087 -58.82 0.25 8.24
C THR A 1087 -57.55 0.27 7.39
N SER A 1088 -56.52 -0.47 7.80
CA SER A 1088 -55.37 -0.76 6.93
C SER A 1088 -55.82 -1.73 5.85
N ILE A 1089 -55.57 -1.37 4.59
CA ILE A 1089 -56.00 -2.15 3.42
C ILE A 1089 -54.92 -3.16 3.01
N THR A 1090 -53.64 -2.78 3.10
CA THR A 1090 -52.52 -3.68 2.80
C THR A 1090 -51.91 -4.23 4.09
N GLY A 1091 -50.91 -5.12 3.93
CA GLY A 1091 -50.14 -5.67 5.04
C GLY A 1091 -49.37 -4.60 5.85
N GLN A 1092 -48.69 -5.05 6.89
CA GLN A 1092 -47.89 -4.18 7.76
C GLN A 1092 -46.85 -3.39 6.95
N GLY A 1093 -46.82 -2.07 7.15
CA GLY A 1093 -45.80 -1.18 6.60
C GLY A 1093 -44.52 -1.22 7.41
N TYR A 1094 -43.39 -1.39 6.74
CA TYR A 1094 -42.06 -1.42 7.35
C TYR A 1094 -41.29 -0.14 7.01
N ARG A 1095 -40.40 0.30 7.91
CA ARG A 1095 -39.47 1.38 7.59
C ARG A 1095 -38.48 0.95 6.51
N ILE A 1096 -37.95 1.90 5.76
CA ILE A 1096 -37.03 1.65 4.65
C ILE A 1096 -35.64 2.17 5.03
N TRP A 1097 -34.64 1.31 4.91
CA TRP A 1097 -33.24 1.65 5.10
C TRP A 1097 -32.83 2.82 4.21
N GLY A 1098 -32.12 3.80 4.78
CA GLY A 1098 -31.65 4.99 4.08
C GLY A 1098 -32.73 6.06 3.81
N ILE A 1099 -34.01 5.79 4.10
CA ILE A 1099 -35.10 6.78 3.94
C ILE A 1099 -35.77 7.09 5.29
N SER A 1100 -36.27 6.07 5.97
CA SER A 1100 -36.97 6.19 7.26
C SER A 1100 -36.37 5.34 8.37
N TYR A 1101 -35.24 4.69 8.10
CA TYR A 1101 -34.47 3.95 9.10
C TYR A 1101 -32.97 4.03 8.82
N ALA A 1102 -32.22 4.19 9.89
CA ALA A 1102 -30.77 4.04 9.96
C ALA A 1102 -30.40 3.65 11.40
N TYR A 1103 -29.17 3.20 11.60
CA TYR A 1103 -28.69 2.88 12.94
C TYR A 1103 -28.59 4.15 13.80
N PRO A 1104 -29.02 4.14 15.09
CA PRO A 1104 -29.02 5.34 15.94
C PRO A 1104 -27.63 5.94 16.20
N ASP A 1105 -26.62 5.08 16.19
CA ASP A 1105 -25.19 5.38 16.33
C ASP A 1105 -24.53 5.76 14.98
N ASP A 1106 -25.32 5.80 13.91
CA ASP A 1106 -24.88 6.07 12.54
C ASP A 1106 -25.69 7.21 11.89
N MET A 1107 -26.00 8.23 12.69
CA MET A 1107 -26.73 9.40 12.19
C MET A 1107 -25.85 10.18 11.23
N ASN A 1108 -26.08 9.99 9.94
CA ASN A 1108 -25.52 10.83 8.89
C ASN A 1108 -25.94 12.29 9.14
N THR A 1109 -24.97 13.16 9.45
CA THR A 1109 -25.21 14.56 9.81
C THR A 1109 -25.81 15.39 8.67
N VAL A 1110 -25.69 14.90 7.42
CA VAL A 1110 -26.16 15.54 6.19
C VAL A 1110 -27.62 15.19 5.88
N LEU A 1111 -28.04 13.96 6.17
CA LEU A 1111 -29.41 13.48 5.91
C LEU A 1111 -30.43 13.92 6.97
N GLY A 1112 -29.96 14.39 8.13
CA GLY A 1112 -30.79 14.48 9.34
C GLY A 1112 -31.11 13.09 9.89
N ASN A 1113 -31.92 13.00 10.94
CA ASN A 1113 -32.28 11.71 11.54
C ASN A 1113 -33.37 11.00 10.70
N PRO A 1114 -33.08 9.91 9.97
CA PRO A 1114 -34.07 9.25 9.12
C PRO A 1114 -35.25 8.70 9.91
N LEU A 1115 -35.09 8.42 11.22
CA LEU A 1115 -36.18 7.95 12.07
C LEU A 1115 -37.31 8.97 12.22
N GLU A 1116 -37.06 10.24 11.95
CA GLU A 1116 -38.06 11.31 11.93
C GLU A 1116 -38.93 11.30 10.66
N VAL A 1117 -38.49 10.63 9.59
CA VAL A 1117 -39.25 10.51 8.35
C VAL A 1117 -40.26 9.36 8.49
N PRO A 1118 -41.57 9.64 8.48
CA PRO A 1118 -42.61 8.65 8.67
C PRO A 1118 -42.97 7.98 7.34
N PHE A 1119 -42.01 7.27 6.75
CA PHE A 1119 -42.20 6.58 5.49
C PHE A 1119 -42.18 5.07 5.68
N PHE A 1120 -43.28 4.40 5.34
CA PHE A 1120 -43.42 2.96 5.52
C PHE A 1120 -43.95 2.31 4.25
N MET A 1121 -43.53 1.08 3.97
CA MET A 1121 -43.98 0.35 2.79
C MET A 1121 -44.25 -1.10 3.15
N ASP A 1122 -45.38 -1.63 2.69
CA ASP A 1122 -45.69 -3.06 2.82
C ASP A 1122 -44.83 -3.90 1.87
N TYR A 1123 -44.64 -5.18 2.23
CA TYR A 1123 -43.76 -6.09 1.50
C TYR A 1123 -44.19 -6.31 0.05
N GLU A 1124 -45.50 -6.37 -0.21
CA GLU A 1124 -46.03 -6.61 -1.56
C GLU A 1124 -45.70 -5.43 -2.48
N THR A 1125 -45.95 -4.20 -2.02
CA THR A 1125 -45.60 -3.00 -2.77
C THR A 1125 -44.08 -2.86 -2.93
N ALA A 1126 -43.30 -3.14 -1.89
CA ALA A 1126 -41.84 -3.11 -1.98
C ALA A 1126 -41.32 -4.16 -2.99
N THR A 1127 -41.94 -5.33 -3.07
CA THR A 1127 -41.60 -6.36 -4.05
C THR A 1127 -41.93 -5.91 -5.47
N ALA A 1128 -43.05 -5.23 -5.66
CA ALA A 1128 -43.41 -4.67 -6.96
C ALA A 1128 -42.43 -3.57 -7.42
N ILE A 1129 -41.95 -2.73 -6.50
CA ILE A 1129 -41.11 -1.57 -6.84
C ILE A 1129 -39.61 -1.94 -6.87
N PHE A 1130 -39.10 -2.60 -5.83
CA PHE A 1130 -37.67 -2.92 -5.68
C PHE A 1130 -37.32 -4.35 -6.14
N GLY A 1131 -38.33 -5.21 -6.31
CA GLY A 1131 -38.15 -6.65 -6.49
C GLY A 1131 -38.04 -7.40 -5.17
N ALA A 1132 -38.14 -8.73 -5.24
CA ALA A 1132 -38.08 -9.59 -4.05
C ALA A 1132 -36.78 -9.42 -3.24
N GLU A 1133 -35.63 -9.31 -3.92
CA GLU A 1133 -34.34 -9.08 -3.26
C GLU A 1133 -34.29 -7.69 -2.60
N GLY A 1134 -34.55 -6.63 -3.36
CA GLY A 1134 -34.60 -5.26 -2.83
C GLY A 1134 -35.62 -5.07 -1.70
N ALA A 1135 -36.76 -5.77 -1.74
CA ALA A 1135 -37.77 -5.72 -0.68
C ALA A 1135 -37.33 -6.45 0.60
N ASN A 1136 -36.50 -7.49 0.49
CA ASN A 1136 -35.91 -8.16 1.65
C ASN A 1136 -34.76 -7.36 2.25
N ASP A 1137 -34.00 -6.68 1.39
CA ASP A 1137 -32.85 -5.88 1.77
C ASP A 1137 -33.23 -4.52 2.37
N LEU A 1138 -34.15 -3.79 1.74
CA LEU A 1138 -34.41 -2.40 2.08
C LEU A 1138 -35.48 -2.22 3.15
N LEU A 1139 -36.34 -3.22 3.39
CA LEU A 1139 -37.35 -3.13 4.46
C LEU A 1139 -36.78 -3.57 5.80
N LYS A 1140 -36.92 -2.73 6.83
CA LYS A 1140 -36.59 -3.10 8.20
C LYS A 1140 -37.74 -3.91 8.81
N ARG A 1141 -37.64 -5.24 8.73
CA ARG A 1141 -38.62 -6.18 9.28
C ARG A 1141 -38.36 -6.58 10.72
#